data_AF-A0A8C8K632-F1
#
_entry.id   AF-A0A8C8K632-F1
#
_cell.length_a   1.000
_cell.length_b   1.000
_cell.length_c   1.000
_cell.angle_alpha   90.00
_cell.angle_beta   90.00
_cell.angle_gamma   90.00
#
_symmetry.space_group_name_H-M   'P 1'
#
loop_
_entity.id
_entity.type
_entity.pdbx_description
1 polymer ?
#
loop_
_entity_poly.entity_id
_entity_poly.type
_entity_poly.pdbx_seq_one_letter_code
_entity_poly.pdbx_strand_id
1 'polypeptide(L)'
;MGEMEGSYRAIQTPGTRLGAQFNAGISTLEPGQSLSDALGPVGRSPGRGLQLRVQGLDDSQEFYDLEVSCPPVCVCVSPRYLFSLQMKRDLLEGRLSCTENTASLLASHLLQSEIGDYDDMADRDFLKLNKLLPNQERIQERIMELHYRHLGQTPADSDFQVLEIARKLEMYGVRFHPAADREGTKINLAVAHIGLQVFQGNTKINTFNWSKIRKLSFKRKRFLIKLYPEVHGPHQDTLEFQMVSRDQCKIFWKNCVEHHSFFRLLDQPQPKSKAILFSRGSSFRYSGRTQKQLVEYVKDSGARRTPYQRRNSKVRMSARSLAPDVPKQVIWLVFVALSPLPGSSMDSPQLSPFNSKSSPLCLSPSFQMSTLSLPGAGQAPSPLQSPILSEVGTNRLEEEEEGRRKRYPTDKAYFIAKEILTTERTYLKDLEVITVWFRSAVIKENAMPEGLMTLLFSNIDPIYEFHRGFLKEIDQRLALWSGRSNAHVKGDYQRIGDVMLRNMCALKEFTNYLQKHDEVLTELEKATKRLKKLETVYKEFELQKVCYLPLNTFLLKPIQRLMHYKLILERLCKHYSPDHPDHNNCREALKEVAEMTNQLQSSLIRLENFQKLSELQRDLIGIENLTAPGREFIREGCLYKLTKKGLQQRMFFLFSDQLLYTSKGVTATNQFKVHGQLPLHGMIVEESENEWSVPHCFTIYSAQRTIVVAASSKVEMGKWIEDLNMLTPPPPPCPSPPSSGSSDEVSLDQESEDDMSSSRNSLDKQTHHRANSTMHVCWHRNTSVSMSDHSLAVENQLSGYLLRKFKNSNGWQKLWVVFTNFCLFFYKTHQDDFPLASLPLLGYTVSSPGESDSIHKEYVFKLHFKSHVYFFRAESEYTFERYSDCLIRYLTPSNNASL
;
A
#
# COMPACT_ATOMS: atom_id res chain seq x y z
N MET A 1 -55.54 -6.72 19.66
CA MET A 1 -54.34 -5.94 19.20
C MET A 1 -53.24 -6.93 18.85
N GLY A 2 -52.55 -6.78 17.71
CA GLY A 2 -51.56 -7.78 17.26
C GLY A 2 -50.17 -7.58 17.87
N GLU A 3 -49.50 -8.67 18.24
CA GLU A 3 -48.08 -8.62 18.61
C GLU A 3 -47.24 -8.21 17.38
N MET A 4 -46.59 -7.04 17.42
CA MET A 4 -45.56 -6.67 16.45
C MET A 4 -44.20 -7.12 16.95
N GLU A 5 -43.64 -8.15 16.31
CA GLU A 5 -42.25 -8.58 16.52
C GLU A 5 -41.33 -7.92 15.47
N GLY A 6 -40.14 -7.47 15.89
CA GLY A 6 -39.08 -6.98 14.99
C GLY A 6 -37.94 -7.98 14.93
N SER A 7 -37.52 -8.38 13.72
CA SER A 7 -36.56 -9.48 13.53
C SER A 7 -35.63 -9.24 12.33
N TYR A 8 -34.36 -8.99 12.61
CA TYR A 8 -33.29 -8.88 11.62
C TYR A 8 -32.28 -10.02 11.78
N ARG A 9 -32.10 -10.86 10.75
CA ARG A 9 -31.00 -11.82 10.67
C ARG A 9 -29.77 -11.09 10.12
N ALA A 10 -28.64 -11.16 10.81
CA ALA A 10 -27.38 -10.71 10.24
C ALA A 10 -27.05 -11.60 9.04
N ILE A 11 -26.80 -10.99 7.88
CA ILE A 11 -26.38 -11.71 6.68
C ILE A 11 -24.90 -12.04 6.85
N GLN A 12 -24.54 -13.32 6.71
CA GLN A 12 -23.12 -13.71 6.71
C GLN A 12 -22.40 -13.03 5.55
N THR A 13 -21.40 -12.21 5.88
CA THR A 13 -20.34 -11.85 4.94
C THR A 13 -19.33 -13.00 4.93
N PRO A 14 -18.86 -13.48 3.76
CA PRO A 14 -17.75 -14.44 3.71
C PRO A 14 -16.57 -13.93 4.53
N GLY A 15 -15.98 -14.80 5.33
CA GLY A 15 -14.94 -14.42 6.29
C GLY A 15 -13.71 -13.86 5.57
N THR A 16 -13.39 -12.59 5.80
CA THR A 16 -12.09 -12.01 5.42
C THR A 16 -11.57 -11.18 6.59
N ARG A 17 -10.53 -11.71 7.26
CA ARG A 17 -9.68 -10.90 8.14
C ARG A 17 -8.65 -10.20 7.27
N LEU A 18 -8.61 -8.88 7.32
CA LEU A 18 -7.39 -8.08 7.21
C LEU A 18 -7.61 -6.82 8.05
N GLY A 19 -6.65 -6.47 8.89
CA GLY A 19 -6.71 -5.27 9.72
C GLY A 19 -6.02 -4.08 9.05
N ALA A 20 -6.60 -2.89 9.18
CA ALA A 20 -5.89 -1.62 9.11
C ALA A 20 -6.74 -0.53 9.82
N GLN A 21 -6.07 0.51 10.30
CA GLN A 21 -6.68 1.58 11.10
C GLN A 21 -7.35 2.67 10.24
N PHE A 22 -8.37 3.30 10.85
CA PHE A 22 -8.82 4.70 10.78
C PHE A 22 -7.82 5.72 10.17
N ASN A 23 -8.17 6.81 9.47
CA ASN A 23 -9.43 7.57 9.27
C ASN A 23 -9.32 8.43 7.96
N ALA A 24 -10.24 9.29 7.49
CA ALA A 24 -11.34 10.04 8.10
C ALA A 24 -12.46 10.44 7.10
N GLY A 25 -13.67 10.70 7.62
CA GLY A 25 -14.65 11.69 7.12
C GLY A 25 -15.53 11.34 5.91
N ILE A 26 -16.85 11.26 6.11
CA ILE A 26 -17.88 11.15 5.05
C ILE A 26 -19.06 12.09 5.37
N SER A 27 -19.70 12.67 4.35
CA SER A 27 -20.88 13.54 4.43
C SER A 27 -22.20 12.75 4.55
N THR A 28 -23.22 13.32 5.19
CA THR A 28 -24.53 12.69 5.51
C THR A 28 -25.72 13.25 4.73
N LEU A 29 -25.51 13.93 3.60
CA LEU A 29 -26.61 14.45 2.77
C LEU A 29 -27.27 13.35 1.90
N GLU A 30 -28.59 13.40 1.79
CA GLU A 30 -29.41 12.44 1.03
C GLU A 30 -29.21 12.53 -0.49
N PRO A 31 -29.47 11.45 -1.26
CA PRO A 31 -29.49 11.50 -2.72
C PRO A 31 -30.66 12.36 -3.21
N GLY A 32 -30.38 13.58 -3.65
CA GLY A 32 -31.38 14.48 -4.25
C GLY A 32 -31.36 15.91 -3.72
N GLN A 33 -30.64 16.22 -2.65
CA GLN A 33 -30.41 17.61 -2.23
C GLN A 33 -29.08 18.15 -2.79
N SER A 34 -29.17 18.83 -3.93
CA SER A 34 -28.17 19.82 -4.30
C SER A 34 -28.54 21.17 -3.66
N LEU A 35 -27.55 21.88 -3.12
CA LEU A 35 -27.74 23.25 -2.61
C LEU A 35 -28.14 24.27 -3.70
N SER A 36 -28.12 23.87 -4.98
CA SER A 36 -28.70 24.66 -6.08
C SER A 36 -30.22 24.82 -5.99
N ASP A 37 -30.93 23.82 -5.48
CA ASP A 37 -32.38 23.70 -5.71
C ASP A 37 -33.22 24.48 -4.67
N ALA A 38 -32.57 24.92 -3.58
CA ALA A 38 -33.13 25.85 -2.61
C ALA A 38 -33.06 27.32 -3.06
N LEU A 39 -32.35 27.62 -4.16
CA LEU A 39 -32.15 28.97 -4.71
C LEU A 39 -33.12 29.25 -5.87
N GLY A 40 -34.42 29.22 -5.56
CA GLY A 40 -35.40 29.95 -6.38
C GLY A 40 -35.10 31.46 -6.38
N PRO A 41 -35.60 32.24 -7.36
CA PRO A 41 -35.23 33.64 -7.55
C PRO A 41 -35.87 34.56 -6.50
N VAL A 42 -35.34 34.57 -5.29
CA VAL A 42 -35.76 35.48 -4.21
C VAL A 42 -35.02 36.81 -4.36
N GLY A 43 -35.79 37.89 -4.48
CA GLY A 43 -35.27 39.25 -4.61
C GLY A 43 -34.42 39.69 -3.41
N ARG A 44 -33.46 40.59 -3.68
CA ARG A 44 -32.51 41.11 -2.68
C ARG A 44 -33.24 41.76 -1.49
N SER A 45 -33.14 41.13 -0.33
CA SER A 45 -33.35 41.77 0.98
C SER A 45 -32.21 41.35 1.92
N PRO A 46 -31.40 42.29 2.43
CA PRO A 46 -30.26 41.95 3.29
C PRO A 46 -30.76 41.65 4.72
N GLY A 47 -30.37 40.51 5.29
CA GLY A 47 -30.54 40.26 6.73
C GLY A 47 -31.08 38.90 7.19
N ARG A 48 -31.27 37.89 6.31
CA ARG A 48 -31.58 36.51 6.74
C ARG A 48 -30.39 35.58 6.47
N GLY A 49 -29.87 34.96 7.52
CA GLY A 49 -28.87 33.88 7.42
C GLY A 49 -29.46 32.62 6.76
N LEU A 50 -28.59 31.75 6.25
CA LEU A 50 -29.00 30.51 5.60
C LEU A 50 -29.10 29.40 6.65
N GLN A 51 -30.31 29.03 7.05
CA GLN A 51 -30.52 27.94 8.01
C GLN A 51 -30.43 26.58 7.32
N LEU A 52 -29.37 25.82 7.60
CA LEU A 52 -29.18 24.45 7.12
C LEU A 52 -29.87 23.45 8.06
N ARG A 53 -30.80 22.65 7.53
CA ARG A 53 -31.43 21.54 8.26
C ARG A 53 -30.68 20.24 7.97
N VAL A 54 -30.21 19.58 9.03
CA VAL A 54 -29.55 18.27 9.00
C VAL A 54 -30.42 17.26 9.73
N GLN A 55 -30.66 16.09 9.15
CA GLN A 55 -31.35 14.99 9.82
C GLN A 55 -30.33 13.97 10.33
N GLY A 56 -30.37 13.68 11.63
CA GLY A 56 -29.55 12.67 12.27
C GLY A 56 -30.05 11.25 11.99
N LEU A 57 -29.17 10.26 12.20
CA LEU A 57 -29.47 8.82 12.04
C LEU A 57 -30.54 8.29 13.02
N ASP A 58 -30.94 9.08 14.02
CA ASP A 58 -31.99 8.77 14.99
C ASP A 58 -33.30 9.53 14.72
N ASP A 59 -33.54 9.96 13.48
CA ASP A 59 -34.65 10.81 13.04
C ASP A 59 -34.67 12.22 13.69
N SER A 60 -33.65 12.60 14.46
CA SER A 60 -33.50 13.96 15.01
C SER A 60 -33.28 14.99 13.90
N GLN A 61 -33.78 16.22 14.08
CA GLN A 61 -33.59 17.32 13.14
C GLN A 61 -32.81 18.44 13.84
N GLU A 62 -31.64 18.75 13.31
CA GLU A 62 -30.76 19.81 13.77
C GLU A 62 -30.75 20.95 12.75
N PHE A 63 -30.76 22.19 13.24
CA PHE A 63 -30.76 23.40 12.44
C PHE A 63 -29.48 24.19 12.74
N TYR A 64 -28.76 24.60 11.70
CA TYR A 64 -27.49 25.32 11.78
C TYR A 64 -27.62 26.63 11.00
N ASP A 65 -27.53 27.76 11.68
CA ASP A 65 -27.57 29.07 11.03
C ASP A 65 -26.20 29.41 10.43
N LEU A 66 -26.15 29.57 9.10
CA LEU A 66 -24.93 29.91 8.36
C LEU A 66 -24.93 31.40 7.99
N GLU A 67 -23.88 32.11 8.41
CA GLU A 67 -23.63 33.49 7.98
C GLU A 67 -23.14 33.52 6.52
N VAL A 68 -23.97 34.05 5.61
CA VAL A 68 -23.66 34.09 4.17
C VAL A 68 -22.85 35.34 3.83
N SER A 69 -21.52 35.20 3.87
CA SER A 69 -20.57 36.24 3.43
C SER A 69 -19.66 35.78 2.28
N CYS A 70 -20.23 35.15 1.24
CA CYS A 70 -19.52 34.89 -0.03
C CYS A 70 -20.49 34.73 -1.24
N PRO A 71 -20.04 34.93 -2.49
CA PRO A 71 -20.88 34.82 -3.69
C PRO A 71 -21.35 33.37 -3.98
N PRO A 72 -22.43 33.18 -4.78
CA PRO A 72 -23.15 31.90 -4.90
C PRO A 72 -22.41 30.75 -5.61
N VAL A 73 -21.11 30.90 -5.91
CA VAL A 73 -20.29 29.90 -6.62
C VAL A 73 -19.41 29.08 -5.66
N CYS A 74 -19.38 29.40 -4.37
CA CYS A 74 -18.50 28.72 -3.40
C CYS A 74 -19.14 28.46 -2.03
N VAL A 75 -20.35 27.89 -2.00
CA VAL A 75 -20.99 27.37 -0.77
C VAL A 75 -20.96 25.84 -0.75
N CYS A 76 -19.76 25.29 -0.85
CA CYS A 76 -19.51 23.91 -0.46
C CYS A 76 -19.38 23.87 1.07
N VAL A 77 -20.50 23.73 1.79
CA VAL A 77 -20.47 23.60 3.26
C VAL A 77 -19.69 22.34 3.62
N SER A 78 -18.45 22.52 4.09
CA SER A 78 -17.55 21.42 4.39
C SER A 78 -18.12 20.61 5.57
N PRO A 79 -18.20 19.26 5.49
CA PRO A 79 -18.62 18.44 6.61
C PRO A 79 -17.78 18.69 7.87
N ARG A 80 -16.49 19.07 7.71
CA ARG A 80 -15.61 19.42 8.85
C ARG A 80 -16.13 20.59 9.67
N TYR A 81 -16.70 21.61 9.01
CA TYR A 81 -17.27 22.78 9.67
C TYR A 81 -18.57 22.43 10.39
N LEU A 82 -19.44 21.60 9.79
CA LEU A 82 -20.64 21.11 10.46
C LEU A 82 -20.30 20.28 11.71
N PHE A 83 -19.26 19.45 11.65
CA PHE A 83 -18.77 18.75 12.84
C PHE A 83 -18.14 19.70 13.88
N SER A 84 -17.41 20.77 13.51
CA SER A 84 -16.88 21.72 14.50
C SER A 84 -17.99 22.56 15.16
N LEU A 85 -19.04 22.94 14.43
CA LEU A 85 -20.26 23.54 14.98
C LEU A 85 -20.99 22.58 15.95
N GLN A 86 -21.13 21.30 15.59
CA GLN A 86 -21.70 20.30 16.49
C GLN A 86 -20.84 20.13 17.76
N MET A 87 -19.51 20.17 17.66
CA MET A 87 -18.62 20.09 18.83
C MET A 87 -18.72 21.32 19.72
N LYS A 88 -18.82 22.52 19.15
CA LYS A 88 -19.11 23.76 19.89
C LYS A 88 -20.43 23.64 20.67
N ARG A 89 -21.47 23.07 20.05
CA ARG A 89 -22.77 22.82 20.70
C ARG A 89 -22.68 21.76 21.79
N ASP A 90 -22.04 20.62 21.53
CA ASP A 90 -21.92 19.51 22.50
C ASP A 90 -21.08 19.87 23.72
N LEU A 91 -20.10 20.78 23.56
CA LEU A 91 -19.36 21.40 24.65
C LEU A 91 -20.24 22.36 25.47
N LEU A 92 -20.98 23.26 24.80
CA LEU A 92 -21.84 24.24 25.45
C LEU A 92 -23.02 23.60 26.21
N GLU A 93 -23.64 22.56 25.65
CA GLU A 93 -24.74 21.81 26.27
C GLU A 93 -24.26 20.75 27.29
N GLY A 94 -22.94 20.60 27.49
CA GLY A 94 -22.37 19.59 28.39
C GLY A 94 -22.54 18.14 27.94
N ARG A 95 -22.93 17.91 26.67
CA ARG A 95 -23.08 16.57 26.08
C ARG A 95 -21.73 15.88 25.82
N LEU A 96 -20.66 16.65 25.61
CA LEU A 96 -19.30 16.11 25.43
C LEU A 96 -18.56 15.99 26.78
N SER A 97 -18.59 14.79 27.37
CA SER A 97 -17.85 14.49 28.60
C SER A 97 -16.33 14.56 28.38
N CYS A 98 -15.67 15.57 28.95
CA CYS A 98 -14.23 15.77 28.90
C CYS A 98 -13.70 16.53 30.14
N THR A 99 -12.38 16.56 30.34
CA THR A 99 -11.76 17.29 31.46
C THR A 99 -11.75 18.81 31.22
N GLU A 100 -11.67 19.63 32.27
CA GLU A 100 -11.55 21.10 32.13
C GLU A 100 -10.36 21.51 31.24
N ASN A 101 -9.24 20.78 31.29
CA ASN A 101 -8.09 20.99 30.40
C ASN A 101 -8.44 20.71 28.93
N THR A 102 -9.16 19.63 28.64
CA THR A 102 -9.56 19.27 27.27
C THR A 102 -10.64 20.23 26.73
N ALA A 103 -11.59 20.63 27.58
CA ALA A 103 -12.60 21.63 27.25
C ALA A 103 -11.94 22.98 26.92
N SER A 104 -10.97 23.42 27.73
CA SER A 104 -10.20 24.66 27.48
C SER A 104 -9.45 24.60 26.15
N LEU A 105 -8.81 23.47 25.84
CA LEU A 105 -8.10 23.29 24.56
C LEU A 105 -9.05 23.29 23.36
N LEU A 106 -10.18 22.60 23.44
CA LEU A 106 -11.20 22.62 22.40
C LEU A 106 -11.77 24.03 22.18
N ALA A 107 -12.06 24.76 23.26
CA ALA A 107 -12.50 26.15 23.19
C ALA A 107 -11.42 27.07 22.58
N SER A 108 -10.14 26.87 22.86
CA SER A 108 -9.05 27.67 22.26
C SER A 108 -8.93 27.49 20.74
N HIS A 109 -9.18 26.29 20.20
CA HIS A 109 -9.21 26.08 18.74
C HIS A 109 -10.52 26.58 18.10
N LEU A 110 -11.64 26.53 18.82
CA LEU A 110 -12.89 27.18 18.39
C LEU A 110 -12.76 28.71 18.38
N LEU A 111 -11.95 29.28 19.28
CA LEU A 111 -11.61 30.71 19.29
C LEU A 111 -10.76 31.08 18.06
N GLN A 112 -9.64 30.37 17.85
CA GLN A 112 -8.76 30.54 16.68
C GLN A 112 -9.52 30.40 15.35
N SER A 113 -10.52 29.50 15.26
CA SER A 113 -11.29 29.31 14.03
C SER A 113 -12.37 30.37 13.77
N GLU A 114 -12.80 31.11 14.80
CA GLU A 114 -13.75 32.22 14.67
C GLU A 114 -13.05 33.57 14.45
N ILE A 115 -12.15 33.97 15.36
CA ILE A 115 -11.57 35.32 15.36
C ILE A 115 -10.20 35.39 14.66
N GLY A 116 -9.41 34.32 14.70
CA GLY A 116 -8.05 34.28 14.17
C GLY A 116 -7.01 34.25 15.27
N ASP A 117 -5.79 34.72 14.94
CA ASP A 117 -4.68 34.78 15.89
C ASP A 117 -5.00 35.61 17.15
N TYR A 118 -4.41 35.18 18.27
CA TYR A 118 -4.59 35.77 19.60
C TYR A 118 -4.39 37.29 19.66
N ASP A 119 -5.38 37.98 20.24
CA ASP A 119 -5.33 39.38 20.65
C ASP A 119 -6.06 39.51 21.99
N ASP A 120 -5.38 39.95 23.06
CA ASP A 120 -5.93 39.91 24.43
C ASP A 120 -7.26 40.68 24.57
N MET A 121 -7.45 41.78 23.84
CA MET A 121 -8.69 42.55 23.88
C MET A 121 -9.80 41.86 23.08
N ALA A 122 -9.51 41.45 21.85
CA ALA A 122 -10.48 40.79 20.97
C ALA A 122 -10.95 39.42 21.50
N ASP A 123 -10.05 38.68 22.15
CA ASP A 123 -10.31 37.44 22.87
C ASP A 123 -11.28 37.68 24.04
N ARG A 124 -10.95 38.63 24.93
CA ARG A 124 -11.79 38.95 26.10
C ARG A 124 -13.18 39.42 25.69
N ASP A 125 -13.27 40.29 24.69
CA ASP A 125 -14.55 40.74 24.14
C ASP A 125 -15.34 39.60 23.48
N PHE A 126 -14.68 38.73 22.72
CA PHE A 126 -15.36 37.59 22.09
C PHE A 126 -15.89 36.60 23.13
N LEU A 127 -15.09 36.21 24.12
CA LEU A 127 -15.47 35.29 25.18
C LEU A 127 -16.53 35.89 26.12
N LYS A 128 -16.54 37.21 26.33
CA LYS A 128 -17.60 37.89 27.08
C LYS A 128 -18.95 37.89 26.35
N LEU A 129 -18.94 37.96 25.02
CA LEU A 129 -20.15 37.95 24.18
C LEU A 129 -20.61 36.53 23.79
N ASN A 130 -19.71 35.54 23.77
CA ASN A 130 -19.97 34.19 23.29
C ASN A 130 -19.60 33.15 24.35
N LYS A 131 -20.60 32.48 24.93
CA LYS A 131 -20.38 31.30 25.78
C LYS A 131 -20.13 30.07 24.90
N LEU A 132 -18.92 29.50 25.00
CA LEU A 132 -18.48 28.25 24.41
C LEU A 132 -18.60 27.07 25.38
N LEU A 133 -18.57 27.34 26.70
CA LEU A 133 -18.58 26.34 27.76
C LEU A 133 -19.48 26.77 28.94
N PRO A 134 -20.12 25.84 29.67
CA PRO A 134 -20.90 26.16 30.87
C PRO A 134 -20.10 26.91 31.95
N ASN A 135 -18.87 26.46 32.21
CA ASN A 135 -18.00 26.98 33.27
C ASN A 135 -16.94 27.97 32.75
N GLN A 136 -17.17 28.61 31.60
CA GLN A 136 -16.17 29.39 30.87
C GLN A 136 -15.40 30.42 31.72
N GLU A 137 -16.10 31.15 32.59
CA GLU A 137 -15.52 32.20 33.45
C GLU A 137 -14.40 31.66 34.37
N ARG A 138 -14.49 30.39 34.81
CA ARG A 138 -13.48 29.74 35.67
C ARG A 138 -12.18 29.41 34.92
N ILE A 139 -12.27 29.17 33.62
CA ILE A 139 -11.19 28.65 32.78
C ILE A 139 -10.78 29.62 31.67
N GLN A 140 -11.26 30.87 31.72
CA GLN A 140 -11.07 31.86 30.65
C GLN A 140 -9.59 32.15 30.39
N GLU A 141 -8.81 32.45 31.43
CA GLU A 141 -7.37 32.70 31.29
C GLU A 141 -6.63 31.47 30.72
N ARG A 142 -7.10 30.25 31.00
CA ARG A 142 -6.53 29.02 30.44
C ARG A 142 -6.89 28.82 28.96
N ILE A 143 -8.07 29.26 28.53
CA ILE A 143 -8.44 29.29 27.10
C ILE A 143 -7.53 30.28 26.36
N MET A 144 -7.32 31.48 26.92
CA MET A 144 -6.47 32.52 26.35
C MET A 144 -4.98 32.11 26.27
N GLU A 145 -4.44 31.51 27.34
CA GLU A 145 -3.07 30.97 27.36
C GLU A 145 -2.85 29.88 26.31
N LEU A 146 -3.88 29.07 26.02
CA LEU A 146 -3.82 28.07 24.95
C LEU A 146 -4.00 28.69 23.56
N HIS A 147 -4.84 29.73 23.43
CA HIS A 147 -5.03 30.46 22.18
C HIS A 147 -3.75 31.15 21.70
N TYR A 148 -3.01 31.79 22.61
CA TYR A 148 -1.67 32.36 22.34
C TYR A 148 -0.67 31.32 21.76
N ARG A 149 -0.84 30.03 22.04
CA ARG A 149 0.03 28.97 21.50
C ARG A 149 -0.35 28.53 20.08
N HIS A 150 -1.45 29.05 19.52
CA HIS A 150 -1.95 28.68 18.19
C HIS A 150 -1.62 29.71 17.09
N LEU A 151 -0.82 30.73 17.40
CA LEU A 151 -0.39 31.77 16.45
C LEU A 151 0.06 31.19 15.10
N GLY A 152 -0.53 31.70 14.02
CA GLY A 152 -0.31 31.28 12.63
C GLY A 152 -1.15 30.08 12.17
N GLN A 153 -1.97 29.45 13.04
CA GLN A 153 -2.88 28.38 12.62
C GLN A 153 -4.09 28.94 11.88
N THR A 154 -4.41 28.39 10.71
CA THR A 154 -5.62 28.82 9.99
C THR A 154 -6.89 28.29 10.68
N PRO A 155 -8.07 28.89 10.42
CA PRO A 155 -9.35 28.32 10.87
C PRO A 155 -9.57 26.89 10.38
N ALA A 156 -9.06 26.55 9.19
CA ALA A 156 -9.19 25.22 8.62
C ALA A 156 -8.35 24.16 9.35
N ASP A 157 -7.16 24.56 9.84
CA ASP A 157 -6.32 23.73 10.69
C ASP A 157 -6.92 23.60 12.10
N SER A 158 -7.44 24.69 12.65
CA SER A 158 -8.08 24.70 13.97
C SER A 158 -9.35 23.86 14.02
N ASP A 159 -10.23 23.98 13.01
CA ASP A 159 -11.38 23.08 12.83
C ASP A 159 -10.93 21.61 12.71
N PHE A 160 -9.78 21.33 12.09
CA PHE A 160 -9.22 19.97 12.04
C PHE A 160 -8.69 19.49 13.40
N GLN A 161 -8.02 20.35 14.19
CA GLN A 161 -7.57 20.02 15.54
C GLN A 161 -8.74 19.73 16.49
N VAL A 162 -9.84 20.50 16.42
CA VAL A 162 -11.08 20.21 17.18
C VAL A 162 -11.54 18.76 16.93
N LEU A 163 -11.53 18.30 15.68
CA LEU A 163 -11.93 16.93 15.33
C LEU A 163 -10.93 15.88 15.81
N GLU A 164 -9.62 16.13 15.72
CA GLU A 164 -8.59 15.19 16.19
C GLU A 164 -8.49 15.11 17.72
N ILE A 165 -8.83 16.17 18.44
CA ILE A 165 -8.99 16.16 19.90
C ILE A 165 -10.27 15.40 20.29
N ALA A 166 -11.41 15.74 19.68
CA ALA A 166 -12.68 15.07 19.94
C ALA A 166 -12.59 13.55 19.70
N ARG A 167 -11.93 13.13 18.61
CA ARG A 167 -11.68 11.72 18.28
C ARG A 167 -10.92 10.94 19.37
N LYS A 168 -10.11 11.60 20.19
CA LYS A 168 -9.31 10.96 21.25
C LYS A 168 -10.09 10.78 22.57
N LEU A 169 -11.27 11.39 22.71
CA LEU A 169 -12.13 11.23 23.89
C LEU A 169 -12.85 9.88 23.84
N GLU A 170 -12.71 9.05 24.88
CA GLU A 170 -13.27 7.69 24.91
C GLU A 170 -14.80 7.66 24.73
N MET A 171 -15.50 8.67 25.24
CA MET A 171 -16.97 8.77 25.19
C MET A 171 -17.48 9.52 23.95
N TYR A 172 -16.61 9.99 23.06
CA TYR A 172 -17.04 10.73 21.88
C TYR A 172 -17.82 9.83 20.89
N GLY A 173 -18.99 10.30 20.47
CA GLY A 173 -19.91 9.54 19.62
C GLY A 173 -20.69 8.43 20.35
N VAL A 174 -20.51 8.23 21.66
CA VAL A 174 -21.26 7.25 22.45
C VAL A 174 -22.59 7.85 22.89
N ARG A 175 -23.71 7.40 22.30
CA ARG A 175 -25.07 7.72 22.76
C ARG A 175 -25.61 6.59 23.64
N PHE A 176 -25.95 6.93 24.89
CA PHE A 176 -26.49 5.97 25.86
C PHE A 176 -28.00 5.75 25.70
N HIS A 177 -28.40 4.49 25.71
CA HIS A 177 -29.78 4.04 25.80
C HIS A 177 -29.95 3.24 27.11
N PRO A 178 -30.64 3.79 28.13
CA PRO A 178 -30.82 3.12 29.41
C PRO A 178 -31.59 1.79 29.30
N ALA A 179 -31.07 0.77 29.97
CA ALA A 179 -31.63 -0.57 30.01
C ALA A 179 -31.34 -1.24 31.37
N ALA A 180 -31.90 -2.43 31.56
CA ALA A 180 -31.47 -3.40 32.56
C ALA A 180 -31.04 -4.70 31.89
N ASP A 181 -30.16 -5.47 32.55
CA ASP A 181 -29.84 -6.85 32.15
C ASP A 181 -30.91 -7.84 32.64
N ARG A 182 -30.59 -9.14 32.69
CA ARG A 182 -31.49 -10.19 33.18
C ARG A 182 -31.65 -10.21 34.70
N GLU A 183 -30.72 -9.62 35.44
CA GLU A 183 -30.68 -9.59 36.90
C GLU A 183 -31.32 -8.31 37.45
N GLY A 184 -31.63 -7.34 36.57
CA GLY A 184 -32.22 -6.05 36.90
C GLY A 184 -31.21 -4.92 37.09
N THR A 185 -29.91 -5.19 36.84
CA THR A 185 -28.84 -4.21 36.99
C THR A 185 -29.01 -3.09 35.97
N LYS A 186 -29.05 -1.84 36.44
CA LYS A 186 -29.14 -0.65 35.56
C LYS A 186 -27.85 -0.48 34.77
N ILE A 187 -27.99 -0.45 33.44
CA ILE A 187 -26.92 -0.36 32.46
C ILE A 187 -27.30 0.62 31.33
N ASN A 188 -26.33 1.05 30.55
CA ASN A 188 -26.54 1.80 29.31
C ASN A 188 -26.05 0.97 28.12
N LEU A 189 -26.86 0.88 27.07
CA LEU A 189 -26.47 0.31 25.79
C LEU A 189 -26.05 1.43 24.83
N ALA A 190 -25.04 1.18 24.00
CA ALA A 190 -24.65 2.09 22.92
C ALA A 190 -24.33 1.32 21.63
N VAL A 191 -24.60 1.95 20.49
CA VAL A 191 -24.28 1.39 19.16
C VAL A 191 -22.96 2.00 18.68
N ALA A 192 -22.01 1.17 18.25
CA ALA A 192 -20.71 1.60 17.74
C ALA A 192 -20.33 0.88 16.44
N HIS A 193 -19.36 1.41 15.71
CA HIS A 193 -18.86 0.81 14.46
C HIS A 193 -18.31 -0.62 14.63
N ILE A 194 -17.82 -0.98 15.83
CA ILE A 194 -17.35 -2.34 16.15
C ILE A 194 -18.46 -3.32 16.57
N GLY A 195 -19.59 -2.84 17.08
CA GLY A 195 -20.57 -3.67 17.77
C GLY A 195 -21.48 -2.90 18.71
N LEU A 196 -22.22 -3.64 19.54
CA LEU A 196 -23.01 -3.10 20.63
C LEU A 196 -22.17 -3.06 21.91
N GLN A 197 -22.10 -1.91 22.55
CA GLN A 197 -21.38 -1.71 23.79
C GLN A 197 -22.36 -1.67 24.96
N VAL A 198 -21.94 -2.20 26.10
CA VAL A 198 -22.68 -2.15 27.36
C VAL A 198 -21.85 -1.39 28.37
N PHE A 199 -22.46 -0.49 29.10
CA PHE A 199 -21.84 0.36 30.11
C PHE A 199 -22.60 0.27 31.43
N GLN A 200 -21.87 0.42 32.54
CA GLN A 200 -22.42 0.66 33.87
C GLN A 200 -21.93 2.03 34.33
N GLY A 201 -22.85 2.98 34.51
CA GLY A 201 -22.49 4.39 34.54
C GLY A 201 -21.79 4.80 33.24
N ASN A 202 -20.58 5.34 33.36
CA ASN A 202 -19.71 5.68 32.22
C ASN A 202 -18.66 4.60 31.90
N THR A 203 -18.59 3.51 32.67
CA THR A 203 -17.57 2.45 32.48
C THR A 203 -18.09 1.39 31.53
N LYS A 204 -17.35 1.12 30.45
CA LYS A 204 -17.68 0.11 29.43
C LYS A 204 -17.44 -1.31 29.99
N ILE A 205 -18.51 -2.06 30.25
CA ILE A 205 -18.43 -3.42 30.82
C ILE A 205 -18.35 -4.53 29.76
N ASN A 206 -18.90 -4.33 28.54
CA ASN A 206 -18.85 -5.35 27.48
C ASN A 206 -18.94 -4.75 26.07
N THR A 207 -18.59 -5.54 25.04
CA THR A 207 -18.79 -5.22 23.63
C THR A 207 -19.13 -6.46 22.81
N PHE A 208 -20.37 -6.55 22.35
CA PHE A 208 -20.83 -7.56 21.39
C PHE A 208 -20.46 -7.14 19.97
N ASN A 209 -19.33 -7.66 19.48
CA ASN A 209 -18.85 -7.36 18.14
C ASN A 209 -19.87 -7.78 17.06
N TRP A 210 -20.03 -6.98 16.01
CA TRP A 210 -20.94 -7.29 14.90
C TRP A 210 -20.72 -8.68 14.29
N SER A 211 -19.46 -9.16 14.21
CA SER A 211 -19.16 -10.50 13.69
C SER A 211 -19.65 -11.66 14.55
N LYS A 212 -19.86 -11.42 15.85
CA LYS A 212 -20.38 -12.42 16.80
C LYS A 212 -21.91 -12.46 16.86
N ILE A 213 -22.60 -11.46 16.29
CA ILE A 213 -24.05 -11.31 16.35
C ILE A 213 -24.69 -11.99 15.13
N ARG A 214 -25.49 -13.02 15.39
CA ARG A 214 -26.26 -13.78 14.38
C ARG A 214 -27.62 -13.15 14.08
N LYS A 215 -28.28 -12.58 15.10
CA LYS A 215 -29.63 -11.98 14.97
C LYS A 215 -29.83 -10.85 15.98
N LEU A 216 -30.50 -9.79 15.54
CA LEU A 216 -31.05 -8.74 16.39
C LEU A 216 -32.57 -8.73 16.29
N SER A 217 -33.23 -8.71 17.44
CA SER A 217 -34.69 -8.71 17.53
C SER A 217 -35.16 -7.93 18.75
N PHE A 218 -36.42 -7.51 18.76
CA PHE A 218 -37.05 -6.97 19.96
C PHE A 218 -38.49 -7.46 20.11
N LYS A 219 -38.92 -7.63 21.36
CA LYS A 219 -40.31 -7.96 21.74
C LYS A 219 -40.74 -7.12 22.94
N ARG A 220 -41.75 -6.26 22.75
CA ARG A 220 -42.20 -5.27 23.75
C ARG A 220 -41.04 -4.36 24.20
N LYS A 221 -40.61 -4.43 25.46
CA LYS A 221 -39.45 -3.69 26.00
C LYS A 221 -38.13 -4.49 25.96
N ARG A 222 -38.15 -5.76 25.53
CA ARG A 222 -37.02 -6.69 25.59
C ARG A 222 -36.25 -6.63 24.26
N PHE A 223 -35.00 -6.17 24.31
CA PHE A 223 -34.05 -6.22 23.21
C PHE A 223 -33.26 -7.54 23.28
N LEU A 224 -33.12 -8.24 22.16
CA LEU A 224 -32.65 -9.62 22.09
C LEU A 224 -31.52 -9.76 21.07
N ILE A 225 -30.34 -10.17 21.54
CA ILE A 225 -29.15 -10.45 20.72
C ILE A 225 -28.96 -11.97 20.68
N LYS A 226 -28.95 -12.58 19.49
CA LYS A 226 -28.49 -13.97 19.33
C LYS A 226 -27.06 -14.00 18.83
N LEU A 227 -26.21 -14.78 19.47
CA LEU A 227 -24.81 -14.98 19.08
C LEU A 227 -24.64 -16.21 18.17
N TYR A 228 -23.43 -16.46 17.69
CA TYR A 228 -23.07 -17.70 17.01
C TYR A 228 -22.64 -18.79 18.04
N PRO A 229 -23.04 -20.07 17.86
CA PRO A 229 -22.77 -21.13 18.84
C PRO A 229 -21.29 -21.41 19.10
N GLU A 230 -20.42 -21.19 18.11
CA GLU A 230 -18.96 -21.42 18.20
C GLU A 230 -18.24 -20.51 19.22
N VAL A 231 -18.95 -19.57 19.86
CA VAL A 231 -18.35 -18.57 20.76
C VAL A 231 -18.51 -18.92 22.24
N HIS A 232 -19.57 -19.62 22.65
CA HIS A 232 -19.86 -19.97 24.05
C HIS A 232 -20.41 -21.40 24.16
N GLY A 233 -20.20 -22.05 25.31
CA GLY A 233 -20.73 -23.38 25.61
C GLY A 233 -22.27 -23.45 25.58
N PRO A 234 -22.84 -24.68 25.65
CA PRO A 234 -24.17 -25.03 25.11
C PRO A 234 -25.43 -24.40 25.77
N HIS A 235 -25.31 -23.36 26.59
CA HIS A 235 -26.40 -22.90 27.46
C HIS A 235 -26.83 -21.41 27.36
N GLN A 236 -26.17 -20.52 26.59
CA GLN A 236 -26.66 -19.14 26.42
C GLN A 236 -26.46 -18.52 25.01
N ASP A 237 -27.14 -19.05 24.00
CA ASP A 237 -27.17 -18.51 22.62
C ASP A 237 -27.82 -17.13 22.45
N THR A 238 -28.64 -16.69 23.42
CA THR A 238 -29.44 -15.46 23.33
C THR A 238 -29.27 -14.64 24.60
N LEU A 239 -28.85 -13.39 24.43
CA LEU A 239 -28.77 -12.36 25.45
C LEU A 239 -30.00 -11.44 25.39
N GLU A 240 -30.32 -10.81 26.51
CA GLU A 240 -31.53 -10.02 26.67
C GLU A 240 -31.28 -8.78 27.53
N PHE A 241 -31.86 -7.65 27.11
CA PHE A 241 -31.82 -6.39 27.82
C PHE A 241 -33.22 -5.75 27.86
N GLN A 242 -33.63 -5.24 29.02
CA GLN A 242 -34.92 -4.59 29.22
C GLN A 242 -34.79 -3.07 29.09
N MET A 243 -35.31 -2.51 28.01
CA MET A 243 -35.30 -1.07 27.73
C MET A 243 -36.41 -0.32 28.48
N VAL A 244 -36.25 0.99 28.70
CA VAL A 244 -37.24 1.84 29.39
C VAL A 244 -38.65 1.75 28.77
N SER A 245 -38.77 1.77 27.45
CA SER A 245 -40.04 1.70 26.72
C SER A 245 -39.94 0.84 25.46
N ARG A 246 -41.11 0.45 24.91
CA ARG A 246 -41.18 -0.31 23.64
C ARG A 246 -40.65 0.51 22.47
N ASP A 247 -40.90 1.82 22.46
CA ASP A 247 -40.47 2.69 21.38
C ASP A 247 -38.97 2.98 21.46
N GLN A 248 -38.41 3.17 22.66
CA GLN A 248 -36.95 3.21 22.84
C GLN A 248 -36.28 1.89 22.41
N CYS A 249 -36.89 0.74 22.72
CA CYS A 249 -36.43 -0.57 22.24
C CYS A 249 -36.44 -0.69 20.71
N LYS A 250 -37.48 -0.17 20.05
CA LYS A 250 -37.62 -0.13 18.59
C LYS A 250 -36.62 0.83 17.94
N ILE A 251 -36.41 2.02 18.50
CA ILE A 251 -35.43 3.02 18.03
C ILE A 251 -34.03 2.43 18.14
N PHE A 252 -33.64 1.91 19.31
CA PHE A 252 -32.34 1.27 19.48
C PHE A 252 -32.13 0.12 18.49
N TRP A 253 -33.15 -0.73 18.27
CA TRP A 253 -33.09 -1.79 17.27
C TRP A 253 -32.91 -1.27 15.84
N LYS A 254 -33.60 -0.19 15.42
CA LYS A 254 -33.32 0.48 14.13
C LYS A 254 -31.85 0.90 14.05
N ASN A 255 -31.37 1.67 15.03
CA ASN A 255 -30.01 2.20 15.07
C ASN A 255 -28.98 1.07 14.93
N CYS A 256 -29.19 -0.06 15.59
CA CYS A 256 -28.34 -1.25 15.45
C CYS A 256 -28.34 -1.82 14.01
N VAL A 257 -29.52 -1.94 13.39
CA VAL A 257 -29.66 -2.46 12.03
C VAL A 257 -29.04 -1.51 11.00
N GLU A 258 -29.17 -0.20 11.18
CA GLU A 258 -28.52 0.82 10.35
C GLU A 258 -27.01 0.76 10.45
N HIS A 259 -26.45 0.81 11.66
CA HIS A 259 -25.00 0.75 11.87
C HIS A 259 -24.41 -0.55 11.33
N HIS A 260 -25.06 -1.70 11.62
CA HIS A 260 -24.66 -2.96 11.01
C HIS A 260 -24.73 -2.91 9.48
N SER A 261 -25.80 -2.36 8.90
CA SER A 261 -25.95 -2.27 7.45
C SER A 261 -24.88 -1.38 6.79
N PHE A 262 -24.63 -0.20 7.35
CA PHE A 262 -23.64 0.76 6.87
C PHE A 262 -22.21 0.22 6.93
N PHE A 263 -21.80 -0.35 8.07
CA PHE A 263 -20.41 -0.80 8.32
C PHE A 263 -20.12 -2.23 7.84
N ARG A 264 -21.12 -3.07 7.55
CA ARG A 264 -20.92 -4.51 7.21
C ARG A 264 -21.45 -4.95 5.86
N LEU A 265 -22.46 -4.31 5.28
CA LEU A 265 -22.98 -4.74 3.99
C LEU A 265 -22.12 -4.21 2.85
N LEU A 266 -21.83 -5.09 1.90
CA LEU A 266 -21.04 -4.73 0.72
C LEU A 266 -21.82 -3.79 -0.21
N ASP A 267 -23.14 -3.98 -0.29
CA ASP A 267 -24.07 -3.23 -1.10
C ASP A 267 -25.40 -2.99 -0.36
N GLN A 268 -26.19 -2.02 -0.84
CA GLN A 268 -27.56 -1.81 -0.36
C GLN A 268 -28.37 -3.11 -0.53
N PRO A 269 -29.10 -3.59 0.50
CA PRO A 269 -29.87 -4.83 0.40
C PRO A 269 -30.98 -4.69 -0.66
N GLN A 270 -30.95 -5.55 -1.68
CA GLN A 270 -31.88 -5.56 -2.81
C GLN A 270 -33.35 -5.72 -2.38
N PRO A 271 -34.33 -5.16 -3.12
CA PRO A 271 -35.75 -5.34 -2.80
C PRO A 271 -36.14 -6.80 -3.04
N LYS A 272 -36.55 -7.51 -1.99
CA LYS A 272 -37.32 -8.74 -2.19
C LYS A 272 -38.72 -8.35 -2.70
N SER A 273 -39.23 -9.10 -3.67
CA SER A 273 -40.63 -9.01 -4.07
C SER A 273 -41.54 -9.18 -2.83
N LYS A 274 -42.57 -8.35 -2.72
CA LYS A 274 -43.52 -8.43 -1.60
C LYS A 274 -44.31 -9.74 -1.73
N ALA A 275 -44.14 -10.66 -0.80
CA ALA A 275 -45.16 -11.69 -0.57
C ALA A 275 -46.44 -10.98 -0.10
N ILE A 276 -47.56 -11.17 -0.80
CA ILE A 276 -48.76 -10.33 -0.69
C ILE A 276 -49.57 -10.60 0.59
N LEU A 277 -49.22 -11.63 1.39
CA LEU A 277 -50.00 -12.04 2.57
C LEU A 277 -49.15 -12.07 3.87
N PHE A 278 -49.65 -11.35 4.88
CA PHE A 278 -49.24 -11.37 6.30
C PHE A 278 -47.81 -10.97 6.72
N SER A 279 -47.39 -9.74 6.38
CA SER A 279 -46.27 -9.07 7.07
C SER A 279 -46.69 -8.44 8.41
N ARG A 280 -46.86 -9.26 9.46
CA ARG A 280 -47.24 -8.77 10.81
C ARG A 280 -46.01 -8.58 11.72
N GLY A 281 -45.25 -7.51 11.48
CA GLY A 281 -44.05 -7.22 12.27
C GLY A 281 -43.40 -5.87 11.93
N SER A 282 -42.43 -5.44 12.74
CA SER A 282 -41.65 -4.23 12.46
C SER A 282 -40.49 -4.58 11.54
N SER A 283 -40.60 -4.27 10.25
CA SER A 283 -39.47 -4.29 9.33
C SER A 283 -38.75 -2.94 9.33
N PHE A 284 -37.44 -2.97 9.12
CA PHE A 284 -36.62 -1.79 8.87
C PHE A 284 -35.62 -2.14 7.76
N ARG A 285 -35.30 -1.17 6.91
CA ARG A 285 -34.41 -1.35 5.77
C ARG A 285 -33.55 -0.11 5.61
N TYR A 286 -32.24 -0.32 5.56
CA TYR A 286 -31.26 0.72 5.33
C TYR A 286 -31.43 1.36 3.94
N SER A 287 -31.59 2.69 3.92
CA SER A 287 -31.60 3.56 2.75
C SER A 287 -30.36 4.44 2.78
N GLY A 288 -29.65 4.52 1.64
CA GLY A 288 -28.37 5.22 1.54
C GLY A 288 -27.25 4.30 1.04
N ARG A 289 -26.08 4.87 0.79
CA ARG A 289 -24.88 4.14 0.37
C ARG A 289 -24.23 3.47 1.59
N THR A 290 -23.71 2.26 1.45
CA THR A 290 -22.92 1.63 2.54
C THR A 290 -21.54 2.29 2.66
N GLN A 291 -20.82 2.07 3.77
CA GLN A 291 -19.44 2.57 3.92
C GLN A 291 -18.55 2.11 2.75
N LYS A 292 -18.71 0.87 2.29
CA LYS A 292 -17.99 0.34 1.13
C LYS A 292 -18.34 1.11 -0.14
N GLN A 293 -19.63 1.30 -0.44
CA GLN A 293 -20.08 2.04 -1.63
C GLN A 293 -19.64 3.51 -1.61
N LEU A 294 -19.54 4.15 -0.44
CA LEU A 294 -19.00 5.51 -0.30
C LEU A 294 -17.49 5.56 -0.53
N VAL A 295 -16.76 4.57 -0.01
CA VAL A 295 -15.32 4.41 -0.26
C VAL A 295 -15.04 4.09 -1.74
N GLU A 296 -15.91 3.35 -2.42
CA GLU A 296 -15.82 3.07 -3.86
C GLU A 296 -16.16 4.31 -4.69
N TYR A 297 -17.27 4.99 -4.41
CA TYR A 297 -17.63 6.26 -5.06
C TYR A 297 -16.51 7.32 -5.00
N VAL A 298 -15.82 7.45 -3.86
CA VAL A 298 -14.69 8.39 -3.70
C VAL A 298 -13.42 7.92 -4.42
N LYS A 299 -13.22 6.61 -4.65
CA LYS A 299 -12.13 6.09 -5.49
C LYS A 299 -12.40 6.37 -6.97
N ASP A 300 -13.63 6.17 -7.41
CA ASP A 300 -13.99 6.18 -8.84
C ASP A 300 -14.23 7.60 -9.37
N SER A 301 -14.78 8.51 -8.54
CA SER A 301 -15.11 9.87 -8.96
C SER A 301 -13.90 10.76 -9.31
N GLY A 302 -12.67 10.31 -9.04
CA GLY A 302 -11.43 11.05 -9.32
C GLY A 302 -11.33 12.44 -8.69
N ALA A 303 -12.26 12.79 -7.78
CA ALA A 303 -12.48 14.14 -7.32
C ALA A 303 -11.23 14.64 -6.58
N ARG A 304 -10.61 15.68 -7.14
CA ARG A 304 -9.55 16.43 -6.46
C ARG A 304 -10.09 16.84 -5.09
N ARG A 305 -9.45 16.39 -4.02
CA ARG A 305 -9.72 16.93 -2.68
C ARG A 305 -9.32 18.40 -2.71
N THR A 306 -10.29 19.28 -2.95
CA THR A 306 -10.09 20.72 -2.77
C THR A 306 -9.64 20.95 -1.33
N PRO A 307 -8.52 21.67 -1.11
CA PRO A 307 -8.11 22.03 0.24
C PRO A 307 -9.27 22.73 0.94
N TYR A 308 -9.61 22.28 2.15
CA TYR A 308 -10.61 22.98 2.96
C TYR A 308 -10.01 24.33 3.35
N GLN A 309 -10.62 25.41 2.87
CA GLN A 309 -10.26 26.78 3.20
C GLN A 309 -11.46 27.44 3.86
N ARG A 310 -11.25 28.01 5.05
CA ARG A 310 -12.21 28.83 5.79
C ARG A 310 -11.56 30.17 6.07
N ARG A 311 -12.32 31.26 5.90
CA ARG A 311 -11.94 32.61 6.35
C ARG A 311 -12.60 32.89 7.69
N ASN A 312 -11.92 33.62 8.57
CA ASN A 312 -12.43 34.04 9.87
C ASN A 312 -13.70 34.90 9.69
N SER A 313 -14.64 34.81 10.62
CA SER A 313 -15.94 35.51 10.53
C SER A 313 -15.80 37.05 10.62
N LYS A 314 -14.69 37.56 11.16
CA LYS A 314 -14.47 39.01 11.43
C LYS A 314 -13.65 39.82 10.41
N VAL A 315 -13.18 39.29 9.28
CA VAL A 315 -12.32 40.06 8.32
C VAL A 315 -13.12 41.07 7.46
N ARG A 316 -14.06 41.80 8.06
CA ARG A 316 -14.78 42.91 7.41
C ARG A 316 -15.21 44.04 8.36
N MET A 317 -14.34 44.46 9.28
CA MET A 317 -14.39 45.79 9.90
C MET A 317 -13.00 46.42 10.08
N SER A 318 -12.32 46.67 8.96
CA SER A 318 -11.37 47.79 8.87
C SER A 318 -11.35 48.31 7.45
N ALA A 319 -11.81 49.55 7.27
CA ALA A 319 -11.80 50.25 5.99
C ALA A 319 -10.82 51.42 6.09
N ARG A 320 -10.06 51.64 5.01
CA ARG A 320 -9.05 52.70 4.78
C ARG A 320 -7.63 52.42 5.33
N SER A 321 -6.82 51.78 4.49
CA SER A 321 -5.51 52.33 4.12
C SER A 321 -5.34 52.20 2.61
N LEU A 322 -4.75 53.22 1.96
CA LEU A 322 -4.69 53.33 0.50
C LEU A 322 -3.43 52.67 -0.06
N ALA A 323 -3.58 51.89 -1.14
CA ALA A 323 -2.52 51.59 -2.10
C ALA A 323 -3.14 51.24 -3.47
N PRO A 324 -2.64 51.77 -4.61
CA PRO A 324 -3.21 51.52 -5.93
C PRO A 324 -2.58 50.34 -6.68
N ASP A 325 -3.36 49.82 -7.62
CA ASP A 325 -3.02 49.08 -8.85
C ASP A 325 -2.39 47.66 -8.83
N VAL A 326 -2.80 46.91 -9.86
CA VAL A 326 -2.70 45.45 -10.13
C VAL A 326 -2.89 45.30 -11.67
N PRO A 327 -2.45 44.24 -12.43
CA PRO A 327 -1.48 43.15 -12.20
C PRO A 327 -0.41 43.00 -13.33
N LYS A 328 0.57 42.08 -13.12
CA LYS A 328 1.13 41.06 -14.07
C LYS A 328 2.12 40.17 -13.30
N GLN A 329 1.98 38.84 -13.29
CA GLN A 329 2.54 37.82 -14.21
C GLN A 329 4.09 37.78 -14.30
N VAL A 330 4.65 36.59 -14.60
CA VAL A 330 6.09 36.20 -14.73
C VAL A 330 6.73 35.82 -13.37
N ILE A 331 6.89 34.52 -13.04
CA ILE A 331 7.99 33.60 -13.39
C ILE A 331 9.37 34.08 -12.89
N TRP A 332 9.90 33.43 -11.85
CA TRP A 332 11.34 33.16 -11.62
C TRP A 332 11.37 31.91 -10.71
N LEU A 333 11.83 30.72 -11.13
CA LEU A 333 13.21 30.33 -11.44
C LEU A 333 14.21 30.76 -10.35
N VAL A 334 14.62 29.79 -9.56
CA VAL A 334 15.68 29.90 -8.56
C VAL A 334 17.02 30.01 -9.28
N PHE A 335 17.81 31.04 -8.97
CA PHE A 335 19.25 30.98 -9.14
C PHE A 335 19.98 31.45 -7.89
N VAL A 336 20.82 30.54 -7.40
CA VAL A 336 21.97 30.67 -6.51
C VAL A 336 22.43 32.10 -6.21
N ALA A 337 22.49 32.44 -4.92
CA ALA A 337 23.33 33.54 -4.42
C ALA A 337 24.71 32.99 -4.03
N LEU A 338 25.77 33.64 -4.52
CA LEU A 338 27.18 33.31 -4.27
C LEU A 338 27.77 34.14 -3.11
N SER A 339 28.94 33.71 -2.63
CA SER A 339 29.94 34.49 -1.89
C SER A 339 31.33 33.84 -2.12
N PRO A 340 32.46 34.56 -1.98
CA PRO A 340 32.86 35.66 -2.85
C PRO A 340 34.25 35.46 -3.54
N LEU A 341 34.62 36.43 -4.38
CA LEU A 341 35.88 36.63 -5.15
C LEU A 341 37.20 36.54 -4.33
N PRO A 342 38.38 36.26 -4.95
CA PRO A 342 39.08 37.13 -5.95
C PRO A 342 39.67 36.39 -7.17
N GLY A 343 40.20 37.00 -8.25
CA GLY A 343 40.37 38.43 -8.63
C GLY A 343 41.18 38.57 -9.95
N SER A 344 41.54 39.80 -10.36
CA SER A 344 42.36 40.19 -11.56
C SER A 344 41.69 40.01 -12.96
N SER A 345 42.00 40.76 -14.03
CA SER A 345 42.36 42.19 -14.22
C SER A 345 42.51 42.51 -15.74
N MET A 346 42.03 43.68 -16.20
CA MET A 346 42.29 44.30 -17.55
C MET A 346 41.74 43.51 -18.77
N ASP A 347 41.33 44.10 -19.92
CA ASP A 347 41.42 45.48 -20.44
C ASP A 347 40.20 45.87 -21.33
N SER A 348 40.13 47.15 -21.74
CA SER A 348 39.26 47.70 -22.83
C SER A 348 40.12 48.55 -23.77
N PRO A 349 39.83 48.69 -25.10
CA PRO A 349 38.83 49.66 -25.62
C PRO A 349 38.03 49.13 -26.86
N GLN A 350 36.81 49.57 -27.23
CA GLN A 350 36.19 50.88 -27.57
C GLN A 350 36.34 51.35 -29.05
N LEU A 351 35.23 51.87 -29.63
CA LEU A 351 35.08 52.61 -30.92
C LEU A 351 35.11 51.75 -32.23
N SER A 352 34.35 52.01 -33.32
CA SER A 352 33.23 52.94 -33.65
C SER A 352 32.52 52.49 -34.97
N PRO A 353 31.38 53.06 -35.42
CA PRO A 353 30.49 52.45 -36.45
C PRO A 353 30.46 53.15 -37.84
N PHE A 354 29.95 52.49 -38.91
CA PHE A 354 29.18 53.14 -40.00
C PHE A 354 28.54 52.14 -41.04
N ASN A 355 27.26 52.35 -41.37
CA ASN A 355 26.44 52.08 -42.59
C ASN A 355 26.82 50.99 -43.66
N SER A 356 25.91 50.37 -44.43
CA SER A 356 24.59 50.86 -44.94
C SER A 356 23.67 49.77 -45.54
N LYS A 357 22.34 50.02 -45.50
CA LYS A 357 21.27 49.58 -46.47
C LYS A 357 20.91 48.05 -46.49
N SER A 358 19.65 47.62 -46.68
CA SER A 358 18.39 48.31 -47.06
C SER A 358 17.12 47.70 -46.41
N SER A 359 16.10 48.53 -46.22
CA SER A 359 14.67 48.18 -46.01
C SER A 359 13.86 48.68 -47.23
N PRO A 360 12.52 48.49 -47.40
CA PRO A 360 11.39 48.65 -46.45
C PRO A 360 10.52 47.36 -46.31
N LEU A 361 9.67 47.13 -45.30
CA LEU A 361 8.44 47.82 -44.84
C LEU A 361 7.37 47.98 -45.96
N CYS A 362 6.06 47.87 -45.77
CA CYS A 362 5.18 47.26 -44.74
C CYS A 362 3.72 47.32 -45.30
N LEU A 363 2.72 46.83 -44.54
CA LEU A 363 1.26 47.14 -44.56
C LEU A 363 0.26 46.02 -44.92
N SER A 364 -0.80 45.99 -44.11
CA SER A 364 -2.10 45.27 -44.23
C SER A 364 -3.09 46.13 -45.09
N PRO A 365 -4.43 45.90 -45.23
CA PRO A 365 -5.36 45.10 -44.40
C PRO A 365 -6.51 44.34 -45.15
N SER A 366 -7.50 43.89 -44.36
CA SER A 366 -8.82 43.25 -44.61
C SER A 366 -9.75 43.75 -45.74
N PHE A 367 -10.70 42.90 -46.21
CA PHE A 367 -12.19 43.11 -46.17
C PHE A 367 -13.04 41.89 -46.68
N GLN A 368 -14.37 42.03 -46.80
CA GLN A 368 -15.42 40.97 -46.76
C GLN A 368 -16.16 40.68 -48.12
N MET A 369 -17.24 39.86 -48.06
CA MET A 369 -18.36 39.64 -49.04
C MET A 369 -18.12 38.65 -50.21
N SER A 370 -19.12 37.92 -50.80
CA SER A 370 -20.53 37.63 -50.43
C SER A 370 -21.17 36.48 -51.26
N THR A 371 -22.17 35.80 -50.66
CA THR A 371 -23.43 35.18 -51.22
C THR A 371 -23.49 34.34 -52.52
N LEU A 372 -24.28 33.24 -52.43
CA LEU A 372 -25.29 32.62 -53.36
C LEU A 372 -25.57 31.18 -52.81
N SER A 373 -26.75 30.51 -52.81
CA SER A 373 -28.15 30.78 -53.23
C SER A 373 -29.15 29.91 -52.39
N LEU A 374 -30.46 30.06 -52.64
CA LEU A 374 -31.58 29.11 -52.31
C LEU A 374 -32.29 28.72 -53.64
N PRO A 375 -33.31 27.80 -53.75
CA PRO A 375 -34.40 27.43 -52.80
C PRO A 375 -34.66 25.90 -52.64
N GLY A 376 -35.63 25.38 -51.85
CA GLY A 376 -36.56 26.00 -50.89
C GLY A 376 -37.63 25.02 -50.31
N ALA A 377 -38.52 25.58 -49.47
CA ALA A 377 -39.85 25.10 -49.01
C ALA A 377 -40.03 23.71 -48.32
N GLY A 378 -40.68 23.66 -47.14
CA GLY A 378 -41.27 22.41 -46.62
C GLY A 378 -41.62 22.23 -45.13
N GLN A 379 -42.40 23.13 -44.51
CA GLN A 379 -43.33 22.90 -43.36
C GLN A 379 -42.89 22.22 -42.02
N ALA A 380 -43.41 22.78 -40.92
CA ALA A 380 -43.55 22.18 -39.57
C ALA A 380 -44.99 21.61 -39.39
N PRO A 381 -45.47 21.01 -38.25
CA PRO A 381 -44.92 20.99 -36.89
C PRO A 381 -45.03 19.64 -36.12
N SER A 382 -44.67 19.64 -34.82
CA SER A 382 -44.91 18.54 -33.85
C SER A 382 -46.39 18.41 -33.45
N PRO A 383 -46.84 17.26 -32.89
CA PRO A 383 -47.11 17.25 -31.44
C PRO A 383 -46.92 15.90 -30.70
N LEU A 384 -47.11 16.01 -29.37
CA LEU A 384 -47.10 15.04 -28.26
C LEU A 384 -47.85 13.70 -28.47
N GLN A 385 -47.34 12.60 -27.92
CA GLN A 385 -47.97 11.76 -26.85
C GLN A 385 -47.17 10.47 -26.54
N SER A 386 -47.21 10.03 -25.28
CA SER A 386 -46.84 8.67 -24.81
C SER A 386 -48.08 8.06 -24.12
N PRO A 387 -48.32 6.74 -24.12
CA PRO A 387 -47.53 5.81 -23.26
C PRO A 387 -47.44 4.30 -23.68
N ILE A 388 -46.59 3.50 -23.00
CA ILE A 388 -46.80 2.06 -22.63
C ILE A 388 -46.91 1.02 -23.81
N LEU A 389 -46.21 -0.13 -23.90
CA LEU A 389 -45.66 -1.10 -22.93
C LEU A 389 -44.59 -2.05 -23.59
N SER A 390 -43.86 -2.79 -22.75
CA SER A 390 -43.18 -4.10 -22.97
C SER A 390 -42.00 -4.28 -23.95
N GLU A 391 -40.88 -4.73 -23.34
CA GLU A 391 -39.93 -5.76 -23.79
C GLU A 391 -39.28 -5.69 -25.19
N VAL A 392 -37.98 -5.35 -25.22
CA VAL A 392 -36.84 -6.23 -25.60
C VAL A 392 -35.56 -5.38 -25.78
N GLY A 393 -34.48 -5.79 -25.12
CA GLY A 393 -33.09 -5.56 -25.55
C GLY A 393 -32.50 -4.15 -25.57
N THR A 394 -31.70 -3.81 -24.55
CA THR A 394 -30.62 -2.80 -24.65
C THR A 394 -29.33 -3.24 -23.96
N ASN A 395 -28.73 -4.33 -24.44
CA ASN A 395 -27.25 -4.41 -24.47
C ASN A 395 -26.81 -3.53 -25.65
N ARG A 396 -26.49 -2.26 -25.38
CA ARG A 396 -25.80 -1.27 -26.25
C ARG A 396 -26.00 0.12 -25.65
N LEU A 397 -25.10 0.54 -24.76
CA LEU A 397 -24.78 1.96 -24.49
C LEU A 397 -23.49 2.15 -23.65
N GLU A 398 -22.60 1.14 -23.61
CA GLU A 398 -21.24 1.26 -23.04
C GLU A 398 -20.12 0.91 -24.03
N GLU A 399 -20.42 0.36 -25.23
CA GLU A 399 -19.41 0.00 -26.24
C GLU A 399 -18.98 1.16 -27.15
N GLU A 400 -19.74 2.26 -27.23
CA GLU A 400 -19.44 3.34 -28.19
C GLU A 400 -18.37 4.36 -27.73
N GLU A 401 -17.99 4.42 -26.44
CA GLU A 401 -16.90 5.30 -25.99
C GLU A 401 -15.50 4.65 -26.07
N GLU A 402 -15.39 3.34 -26.25
CA GLU A 402 -14.09 2.66 -26.44
C GLU A 402 -13.67 2.60 -27.93
N GLY A 403 -14.61 2.83 -28.87
CA GLY A 403 -14.39 2.74 -30.32
C GLY A 403 -13.54 3.85 -30.97
N ARG A 404 -13.17 4.92 -30.25
CA ARG A 404 -12.53 6.12 -30.84
C ARG A 404 -11.08 6.41 -30.44
N ARG A 405 -10.31 5.37 -30.10
CA ARG A 405 -8.82 5.41 -30.08
C ARG A 405 -8.20 4.09 -30.60
N LYS A 406 -8.27 3.84 -31.91
CA LYS A 406 -7.29 2.97 -32.58
C LYS A 406 -5.90 3.61 -32.49
N ARG A 407 -5.19 3.38 -31.38
CA ARG A 407 -3.74 3.56 -31.32
C ARG A 407 -3.12 2.47 -32.18
N TYR A 408 -2.36 2.87 -33.19
CA TYR A 408 -1.45 1.97 -33.89
C TYR A 408 -0.57 1.23 -32.87
N PRO A 409 -0.22 -0.05 -33.10
CA PRO A 409 0.74 -0.74 -32.25
C PRO A 409 2.01 0.10 -32.17
N THR A 410 2.37 0.52 -30.97
CA THR A 410 3.65 1.19 -30.77
C THR A 410 4.73 0.12 -30.86
N ASP A 411 5.82 0.40 -31.57
CA ASP A 411 6.88 -0.59 -31.82
C ASP A 411 7.33 -1.31 -30.54
N LYS A 412 7.72 -2.58 -30.66
CA LYS A 412 8.25 -3.40 -29.56
C LYS A 412 9.41 -2.69 -28.85
N ALA A 413 10.24 -1.93 -29.57
CA ALA A 413 11.26 -1.07 -28.97
C ALA A 413 10.72 -0.05 -27.96
N TYR A 414 9.56 0.56 -28.21
CA TYR A 414 8.93 1.49 -27.25
C TYR A 414 8.52 0.79 -25.96
N PHE A 415 8.02 -0.45 -26.02
CA PHE A 415 7.69 -1.20 -24.82
C PHE A 415 8.95 -1.67 -24.06
N ILE A 416 10.04 -1.98 -24.76
CA ILE A 416 11.34 -2.24 -24.13
C ILE A 416 11.87 -0.97 -23.43
N ALA A 417 11.85 0.19 -24.11
CA ALA A 417 12.21 1.47 -23.51
C ALA A 417 11.31 1.85 -22.32
N LYS A 418 10.02 1.49 -22.39
CA LYS A 418 9.08 1.66 -21.27
C LYS A 418 9.41 0.77 -20.07
N GLU A 419 9.96 -0.44 -20.28
CA GLU A 419 10.46 -1.28 -19.18
C GLU A 419 11.63 -0.61 -18.46
N ILE A 420 12.53 0.08 -19.18
CA ILE A 420 13.58 0.92 -18.56
C ILE A 420 12.91 1.95 -17.65
N LEU A 421 11.98 2.75 -18.18
CA LEU A 421 11.27 3.78 -17.43
C LEU A 421 10.54 3.23 -16.19
N THR A 422 9.85 2.10 -16.31
CA THR A 422 9.04 1.58 -15.20
C THR A 422 9.90 0.93 -14.12
N THR A 423 10.98 0.25 -14.48
CA THR A 423 11.94 -0.29 -13.52
C THR A 423 12.80 0.82 -12.88
N GLU A 424 13.11 1.90 -13.60
CA GLU A 424 13.86 3.06 -13.09
C GLU A 424 13.08 3.79 -11.98
N ARG A 425 11.77 3.93 -12.15
CA ARG A 425 10.88 4.49 -11.12
C ARG A 425 10.92 3.71 -9.81
N THR A 426 10.90 2.38 -9.88
CA THR A 426 11.02 1.52 -8.69
C THR A 426 12.42 1.60 -8.10
N TYR A 427 13.46 1.59 -8.93
CA TYR A 427 14.84 1.67 -8.47
C TYR A 427 15.15 2.99 -7.73
N LEU A 428 14.63 4.13 -8.19
CA LEU A 428 14.73 5.38 -7.43
C LEU A 428 13.98 5.34 -6.09
N LYS A 429 12.83 4.65 -6.02
CA LYS A 429 12.13 4.42 -4.75
C LYS A 429 12.93 3.51 -3.82
N ASP A 430 13.59 2.48 -4.36
CA ASP A 430 14.51 1.60 -3.61
C ASP A 430 15.69 2.40 -3.02
N LEU A 431 16.25 3.36 -3.76
CA LEU A 431 17.29 4.27 -3.25
C LEU A 431 16.76 5.21 -2.16
N GLU A 432 15.55 5.75 -2.31
CA GLU A 432 14.92 6.65 -1.32
C GLU A 432 14.74 5.96 0.05
N VAL A 433 14.53 4.63 0.09
CA VAL A 433 14.50 3.86 1.35
C VAL A 433 15.77 4.10 2.18
N ILE A 434 16.94 4.19 1.53
CA ILE A 434 18.21 4.48 2.20
C ILE A 434 18.42 5.99 2.36
N THR A 435 18.43 6.74 1.25
CA THR A 435 18.90 8.14 1.23
C THR A 435 17.97 9.11 1.95
N VAL A 436 16.66 8.80 2.01
CA VAL A 436 15.63 9.63 2.66
C VAL A 436 15.18 8.98 3.96
N TRP A 437 14.61 7.77 3.90
CA TRP A 437 13.89 7.18 5.03
C TRP A 437 14.83 6.65 6.12
N PHE A 438 15.82 5.82 5.77
CA PHE A 438 16.78 5.30 6.73
C PHE A 438 17.68 6.40 7.29
N ARG A 439 18.15 7.34 6.45
CA ARG A 439 18.85 8.55 6.90
C ARG A 439 18.07 9.29 7.99
N SER A 440 16.79 9.57 7.74
CA SER A 440 15.93 10.27 8.70
C SER A 440 15.86 9.53 10.04
N ALA A 441 15.70 8.19 10.01
CA ALA A 441 15.68 7.37 11.21
C ALA A 441 16.99 7.42 12.02
N VAL A 442 18.15 7.24 11.37
CA VAL A 442 19.44 7.22 12.09
C VAL A 442 19.89 8.59 12.59
N ILE A 443 19.55 9.66 11.87
CA ILE A 443 19.80 11.05 12.30
C ILE A 443 18.90 11.43 13.47
N LYS A 444 17.58 11.20 13.37
CA LYS A 444 16.60 11.57 14.40
C LYS A 444 16.96 10.95 15.75
N GLU A 445 17.33 9.68 15.75
CA GLU A 445 17.70 8.97 16.96
C GLU A 445 19.17 9.18 17.36
N ASN A 446 20.01 9.80 16.51
CA ASN A 446 21.46 9.90 16.68
C ASN A 446 22.08 8.54 17.06
N ALA A 447 21.87 7.54 16.20
CA ALA A 447 22.17 6.14 16.48
C ALA A 447 23.39 5.59 15.73
N MET A 448 23.86 6.29 14.69
CA MET A 448 24.96 5.86 13.82
C MET A 448 26.19 6.77 13.99
N PRO A 449 27.43 6.24 14.08
CA PRO A 449 28.64 7.06 14.12
C PRO A 449 28.82 7.89 12.84
N GLU A 450 29.33 9.11 12.97
CA GLU A 450 29.54 10.05 11.86
C GLU A 450 30.39 9.47 10.71
N GLY A 451 31.45 8.72 11.03
CA GLY A 451 32.27 8.05 10.02
C GLY A 451 31.49 7.01 9.21
N LEU A 452 30.59 6.25 9.84
CA LEU A 452 29.74 5.27 9.15
C LEU A 452 28.60 5.95 8.38
N MET A 453 28.01 7.02 8.91
CA MET A 453 27.06 7.84 8.16
C MET A 453 27.71 8.41 6.88
N THR A 454 28.93 8.93 7.01
CA THR A 454 29.69 9.47 5.89
C THR A 454 29.97 8.37 4.86
N LEU A 455 30.53 7.23 5.29
CA LEU A 455 30.79 6.07 4.43
C LEU A 455 29.52 5.58 3.70
N LEU A 456 28.38 5.49 4.38
CA LEU A 456 27.13 5.05 3.78
C LEU A 456 26.60 6.06 2.76
N PHE A 457 26.40 7.32 3.17
CA PHE A 457 25.68 8.28 2.35
C PHE A 457 26.54 8.91 1.25
N SER A 458 27.85 9.11 1.46
CA SER A 458 28.73 9.68 0.42
C SER A 458 28.89 8.78 -0.80
N ASN A 459 28.65 7.47 -0.65
CA ASN A 459 28.72 6.51 -1.75
C ASN A 459 27.36 6.29 -2.46
N ILE A 460 26.23 6.65 -1.83
CA ILE A 460 24.89 6.40 -2.38
C ILE A 460 24.23 7.68 -2.91
N ASP A 461 24.46 8.84 -2.28
CA ASP A 461 23.86 10.11 -2.69
C ASP A 461 24.24 10.55 -4.13
N PRO A 462 25.51 10.42 -4.59
CA PRO A 462 25.86 10.76 -5.97
C PRO A 462 25.12 9.88 -6.99
N ILE A 463 24.95 8.60 -6.67
CA ILE A 463 24.21 7.63 -7.48
C ILE A 463 22.73 8.04 -7.54
N TYR A 464 22.11 8.35 -6.39
CA TYR A 464 20.71 8.79 -6.34
C TYR A 464 20.43 10.03 -7.19
N GLU A 465 21.25 11.09 -7.08
CA GLU A 465 21.04 12.30 -7.88
C GLU A 465 21.31 12.08 -9.38
N PHE A 466 22.28 11.24 -9.76
CA PHE A 466 22.47 10.82 -11.15
C PHE A 466 21.20 10.16 -11.72
N HIS A 467 20.69 9.13 -11.04
CA HIS A 467 19.50 8.40 -11.50
C HIS A 467 18.24 9.28 -11.51
N ARG A 468 18.13 10.24 -10.58
CA ARG A 468 17.07 11.24 -10.54
C ARG A 468 17.13 12.23 -11.71
N GLY A 469 18.31 12.47 -12.29
CA GLY A 469 18.49 13.12 -13.58
C GLY A 469 18.06 12.22 -14.73
N PHE A 470 18.64 11.02 -14.81
CA PHE A 470 18.41 10.04 -15.87
C PHE A 470 16.93 9.67 -16.07
N LEU A 471 16.17 9.45 -14.98
CA LEU A 471 14.73 9.18 -15.04
C LEU A 471 13.97 10.29 -15.76
N LYS A 472 14.35 11.57 -15.57
CA LYS A 472 13.69 12.71 -16.21
C LYS A 472 13.93 12.70 -17.72
N GLU A 473 15.13 12.36 -18.17
CA GLU A 473 15.44 12.22 -19.61
C GLU A 473 14.61 11.09 -20.25
N ILE A 474 14.55 9.92 -19.61
CA ILE A 474 13.76 8.78 -20.11
C ILE A 474 12.26 9.12 -20.16
N ASP A 475 11.70 9.73 -19.10
CA ASP A 475 10.27 10.07 -19.05
C ASP A 475 9.89 11.12 -20.09
N GLN A 476 10.74 12.15 -20.28
CA GLN A 476 10.59 13.13 -21.36
C GLN A 476 10.64 12.48 -22.74
N ARG A 477 11.60 11.57 -22.99
CA ARG A 477 11.73 10.87 -24.27
C ARG A 477 10.48 10.06 -24.59
N LEU A 478 9.94 9.29 -23.64
CA LEU A 478 8.75 8.46 -23.85
C LEU A 478 7.45 9.28 -23.90
N ALA A 479 7.39 10.43 -23.23
CA ALA A 479 6.29 11.38 -23.39
C ALA A 479 6.20 11.93 -24.82
N LEU A 480 7.34 12.26 -25.43
CA LEU A 480 7.45 12.70 -26.83
C LEU A 480 7.15 11.54 -27.81
N TRP A 481 7.74 10.35 -27.61
CA TRP A 481 7.51 9.17 -28.45
C TRP A 481 6.01 8.79 -28.50
N SER A 482 5.31 8.85 -27.36
CA SER A 482 3.89 8.49 -27.28
C SER A 482 2.89 9.56 -27.77
N GLY A 483 3.37 10.68 -28.33
CA GLY A 483 2.55 11.68 -29.02
C GLY A 483 1.56 12.44 -28.13
N ARG A 484 1.88 12.66 -26.85
CA ARG A 484 1.01 13.43 -25.92
C ARG A 484 1.16 14.95 -26.04
N SER A 485 2.13 15.42 -26.82
CA SER A 485 2.34 16.81 -27.19
C SER A 485 1.60 17.14 -28.48
N ASN A 486 0.93 18.31 -28.54
CA ASN A 486 0.11 18.77 -29.67
C ASN A 486 0.92 19.17 -30.94
N ALA A 487 2.01 18.48 -31.23
CA ALA A 487 2.94 18.82 -32.30
C ALA A 487 3.05 17.66 -33.30
N HIS A 488 2.68 17.92 -34.56
CA HIS A 488 2.90 17.03 -35.71
C HIS A 488 4.39 16.96 -36.12
N VAL A 489 5.30 16.89 -35.14
CA VAL A 489 6.74 16.82 -35.37
C VAL A 489 7.14 15.36 -35.54
N LYS A 490 7.20 14.90 -36.79
CA LYS A 490 8.04 13.75 -37.17
C LYS A 490 9.50 14.15 -36.90
N GLY A 491 10.03 13.77 -35.75
CA GLY A 491 11.42 13.97 -35.38
C GLY A 491 12.00 12.74 -34.69
N ASP A 492 13.32 12.75 -34.52
CA ASP A 492 14.21 11.71 -33.97
C ASP A 492 13.87 11.12 -32.58
N TYR A 493 12.71 11.45 -32.02
CA TYR A 493 12.29 11.06 -30.66
C TYR A 493 11.80 9.61 -30.53
N GLN A 494 11.70 8.87 -31.63
CA GLN A 494 11.31 7.45 -31.64
C GLN A 494 12.51 6.50 -31.45
N ARG A 495 13.37 6.84 -30.48
CA ARG A 495 14.62 6.13 -30.16
C ARG A 495 14.96 6.29 -28.67
N ILE A 496 15.89 5.50 -28.14
CA ILE A 496 16.34 5.60 -26.73
C ILE A 496 17.85 5.41 -26.55
N GLY A 497 18.55 4.79 -27.51
CA GLY A 497 19.96 4.46 -27.44
C GLY A 497 20.88 5.67 -27.27
N ASP A 498 20.54 6.83 -27.84
CA ASP A 498 21.28 8.09 -27.62
C ASP A 498 21.23 8.58 -26.16
N VAL A 499 20.09 8.41 -25.48
CA VAL A 499 19.93 8.68 -24.04
C VAL A 499 20.67 7.63 -23.23
N MET A 500 20.54 6.35 -23.59
CA MET A 500 21.24 5.26 -22.91
C MET A 500 22.76 5.42 -23.01
N LEU A 501 23.31 5.64 -24.20
CA LEU A 501 24.75 5.78 -24.43
C LEU A 501 25.36 6.90 -23.59
N ARG A 502 24.79 8.11 -23.66
CA ARG A 502 25.26 9.26 -22.87
C ARG A 502 25.29 8.94 -21.37
N ASN A 503 24.22 8.32 -20.87
CA ASN A 503 24.10 8.03 -19.45
C ASN A 503 24.96 6.83 -19.01
N MET A 504 25.16 5.80 -19.83
CA MET A 504 26.08 4.70 -19.52
C MET A 504 27.54 5.18 -19.50
N CYS A 505 27.94 6.06 -20.42
CA CYS A 505 29.26 6.71 -20.38
C CYS A 505 29.47 7.52 -19.08
N ALA A 506 28.48 8.35 -18.70
CA ALA A 506 28.56 9.14 -17.47
C ALA A 506 28.55 8.28 -16.19
N LEU A 507 27.77 7.19 -16.18
CA LEU A 507 27.67 6.27 -15.04
C LEU A 507 28.98 5.54 -14.74
N LYS A 508 29.90 5.45 -15.71
CA LYS A 508 31.25 4.88 -15.56
C LYS A 508 32.08 5.59 -14.48
N GLU A 509 31.89 6.90 -14.30
CA GLU A 509 32.55 7.70 -13.26
C GLU A 509 32.14 7.28 -11.83
N PHE A 510 30.97 6.64 -11.68
CA PHE A 510 30.42 6.24 -10.39
C PHE A 510 30.84 4.84 -9.94
N THR A 511 31.57 4.08 -10.78
CA THR A 511 32.09 2.74 -10.45
C THR A 511 32.90 2.72 -9.15
N ASN A 512 33.65 3.79 -8.87
CA ASN A 512 34.43 3.96 -7.63
C ASN A 512 33.57 4.00 -6.35
N TYR A 513 32.33 4.51 -6.42
CA TYR A 513 31.40 4.48 -5.29
C TYR A 513 30.83 3.06 -5.12
N LEU A 514 30.43 2.42 -6.23
CA LEU A 514 29.88 1.06 -6.24
C LEU A 514 30.86 0.02 -5.67
N GLN A 515 32.15 0.14 -5.96
CA GLN A 515 33.19 -0.73 -5.39
C GLN A 515 33.26 -0.68 -3.85
N LYS A 516 32.86 0.43 -3.23
CA LYS A 516 32.85 0.59 -1.77
C LYS A 516 31.61 0.00 -1.09
N HIS A 517 30.62 -0.51 -1.83
CA HIS A 517 29.41 -1.07 -1.23
C HIS A 517 29.69 -2.29 -0.34
N ASP A 518 30.75 -3.04 -0.63
CA ASP A 518 31.23 -4.16 0.19
C ASP A 518 31.77 -3.69 1.56
N GLU A 519 32.51 -2.58 1.59
CA GLU A 519 32.95 -1.92 2.82
C GLU A 519 31.76 -1.35 3.60
N VAL A 520 30.85 -0.64 2.92
CA VAL A 520 29.61 -0.07 3.50
C VAL A 520 28.78 -1.14 4.20
N LEU A 521 28.49 -2.26 3.51
CA LEU A 521 27.66 -3.33 4.04
C LEU A 521 28.36 -4.07 5.20
N THR A 522 29.67 -4.28 5.08
CA THR A 522 30.48 -4.94 6.13
C THR A 522 30.56 -4.10 7.40
N GLU A 523 30.85 -2.80 7.29
CA GLU A 523 30.94 -1.89 8.44
C GLU A 523 29.57 -1.61 9.06
N LEU A 524 28.49 -1.55 8.26
CA LEU A 524 27.13 -1.45 8.78
C LEU A 524 26.75 -2.69 9.63
N GLU A 525 27.07 -3.90 9.19
CA GLU A 525 26.79 -5.13 9.92
C GLU A 525 27.65 -5.24 11.20
N LYS A 526 28.95 -4.91 11.13
CA LYS A 526 29.85 -4.81 12.30
C LYS A 526 29.34 -3.80 13.33
N ALA A 527 28.98 -2.60 12.89
CA ALA A 527 28.46 -1.55 13.76
C ALA A 527 27.11 -1.94 14.37
N THR A 528 26.22 -2.58 13.61
CA THR A 528 24.93 -3.08 14.10
C THR A 528 25.10 -4.14 15.19
N LYS A 529 26.06 -5.06 15.05
CA LYS A 529 26.40 -6.05 16.10
C LYS A 529 27.00 -5.40 17.36
N ARG A 530 27.80 -4.33 17.21
CA ARG A 530 28.51 -3.66 18.32
C ARG A 530 27.65 -2.62 19.06
N LEU A 531 26.79 -1.88 18.35
CA LEU A 531 26.10 -0.70 18.87
C LEU A 531 24.61 -1.01 19.07
N LYS A 532 24.22 -1.35 20.31
CA LYS A 532 22.83 -1.72 20.65
C LYS A 532 21.78 -0.69 20.22
N LYS A 533 22.10 0.61 20.27
CA LYS A 533 21.21 1.69 19.80
C LYS A 533 20.98 1.63 18.29
N LEU A 534 22.03 1.35 17.50
CA LEU A 534 21.92 1.14 16.05
C LEU A 534 21.15 -0.14 15.76
N GLU A 535 21.40 -1.22 16.51
CA GLU A 535 20.66 -2.50 16.39
C GLU A 535 19.15 -2.32 16.57
N THR A 536 18.72 -1.54 17.58
CA THR A 536 17.31 -1.21 17.79
C THR A 536 16.73 -0.40 16.64
N VAL A 537 17.37 0.70 16.23
CA VAL A 537 16.88 1.55 15.12
C VAL A 537 16.82 0.77 13.80
N TYR A 538 17.81 -0.08 13.53
CA TYR A 538 17.85 -0.95 12.35
C TYR A 538 16.64 -1.91 12.35
N LYS A 539 16.41 -2.62 13.46
CA LYS A 539 15.29 -3.58 13.58
C LYS A 539 13.92 -2.89 13.51
N GLU A 540 13.78 -1.73 14.13
CA GLU A 540 12.55 -0.92 14.05
C GLU A 540 12.31 -0.35 12.65
N PHE A 541 13.37 -0.02 11.91
CA PHE A 541 13.29 0.43 10.53
C PHE A 541 12.84 -0.70 9.58
N GLU A 542 13.37 -1.92 9.71
CA GLU A 542 12.92 -3.09 8.93
C GLU A 542 11.44 -3.46 9.17
N LEU A 543 10.80 -2.96 10.23
CA LEU A 543 9.37 -3.13 10.51
C LEU A 543 8.49 -2.03 9.88
N GLN A 544 9.08 -0.99 9.29
CA GLN A 544 8.33 0.08 8.62
C GLN A 544 7.90 -0.35 7.22
N LYS A 545 6.69 0.06 6.80
CA LYS A 545 6.11 -0.34 5.51
C LYS A 545 6.94 0.06 4.27
N VAL A 546 7.77 1.10 4.41
CA VAL A 546 8.69 1.55 3.35
C VAL A 546 9.86 0.59 3.17
N CYS A 547 10.32 -0.08 4.23
CA CYS A 547 11.35 -1.12 4.18
C CYS A 547 10.70 -2.47 3.80
N TYR A 548 10.17 -2.57 2.57
CA TYR A 548 9.40 -3.73 2.14
C TYR A 548 10.26 -4.98 1.81
N LEU A 549 11.58 -4.83 1.83
CA LEU A 549 12.62 -5.87 1.77
C LEU A 549 13.55 -5.70 2.99
N PRO A 550 14.40 -6.70 3.33
CA PRO A 550 15.48 -6.51 4.31
C PRO A 550 16.36 -5.32 3.92
N LEU A 551 16.81 -4.52 4.91
CA LEU A 551 17.48 -3.25 4.62
C LEU A 551 18.76 -3.45 3.80
N ASN A 552 19.53 -4.50 4.11
CA ASN A 552 20.76 -4.84 3.39
C ASN A 552 20.52 -5.10 1.90
N THR A 553 19.36 -5.63 1.49
CA THR A 553 19.04 -5.89 0.07
C THR A 553 18.99 -4.61 -0.77
N PHE A 554 18.64 -3.46 -0.18
CA PHE A 554 18.65 -2.18 -0.91
C PHE A 554 20.08 -1.69 -1.27
N LEU A 555 21.10 -2.11 -0.52
CA LEU A 555 22.52 -1.75 -0.80
C LEU A 555 23.09 -2.47 -2.03
N LEU A 556 22.49 -3.59 -2.43
CA LEU A 556 22.86 -4.37 -3.62
C LEU A 556 22.25 -3.78 -4.90
N LYS A 557 21.10 -3.10 -4.77
CA LYS A 557 20.30 -2.59 -5.90
C LYS A 557 21.11 -1.78 -6.93
N PRO A 558 22.09 -0.94 -6.56
CA PRO A 558 22.84 -0.15 -7.54
C PRO A 558 23.70 -0.98 -8.50
N ILE A 559 24.36 -2.03 -8.00
CA ILE A 559 25.15 -2.93 -8.86
C ILE A 559 24.20 -3.83 -9.67
N GLN A 560 23.13 -4.33 -9.05
CA GLN A 560 22.08 -5.09 -9.75
C GLN A 560 21.40 -4.28 -10.87
N ARG A 561 21.28 -2.95 -10.73
CA ARG A 561 20.69 -2.08 -11.75
C ARG A 561 21.54 -2.04 -13.03
N LEU A 562 22.87 -2.07 -12.92
CA LEU A 562 23.77 -2.17 -14.08
C LEU A 562 23.55 -3.46 -14.86
N MET A 563 23.44 -4.60 -14.15
CA MET A 563 23.11 -5.90 -14.75
C MET A 563 21.78 -5.82 -15.51
N HIS A 564 20.80 -5.14 -14.94
CA HIS A 564 19.49 -4.96 -15.58
C HIS A 564 19.55 -4.08 -16.84
N TYR A 565 20.36 -3.01 -16.87
CA TYR A 565 20.57 -2.22 -18.09
C TYR A 565 21.22 -3.03 -19.20
N LYS A 566 22.24 -3.84 -18.88
CA LYS A 566 22.87 -4.77 -19.83
C LYS A 566 21.83 -5.68 -20.48
N LEU A 567 21.02 -6.38 -19.69
CA LEU A 567 19.97 -7.27 -20.17
C LEU A 567 18.93 -6.55 -21.06
N ILE A 568 18.52 -5.32 -20.73
CA ILE A 568 17.61 -4.55 -21.59
C ILE A 568 18.30 -4.10 -22.89
N LEU A 569 19.56 -3.66 -22.83
CA LEU A 569 20.31 -3.20 -24.01
C LEU A 569 20.60 -4.36 -24.97
N GLU A 570 20.92 -5.55 -24.48
CA GLU A 570 21.01 -6.79 -25.29
C GLU A 570 19.71 -7.05 -26.06
N ARG A 571 18.57 -6.90 -25.39
CA ARG A 571 17.24 -7.04 -26.02
C ARG A 571 16.93 -5.95 -27.05
N LEU A 572 17.36 -4.71 -26.84
CA LEU A 572 17.25 -3.63 -27.83
C LEU A 572 18.14 -3.90 -29.06
N CYS A 573 19.39 -4.29 -28.84
CA CYS A 573 20.33 -4.64 -29.91
C CYS A 573 19.84 -5.84 -30.74
N LYS A 574 19.18 -6.82 -30.11
CA LYS A 574 18.56 -7.97 -30.80
C LYS A 574 17.27 -7.59 -31.57
N HIS A 575 16.58 -6.52 -31.19
CA HIS A 575 15.38 -6.03 -31.88
C HIS A 575 15.70 -5.14 -33.08
N TYR A 576 16.71 -4.28 -32.97
CA TYR A 576 17.10 -3.35 -34.04
C TYR A 576 17.98 -4.03 -35.11
N SER A 577 17.61 -3.88 -36.39
CA SER A 577 18.50 -4.25 -37.50
C SER A 577 19.77 -3.39 -37.52
N PRO A 578 20.87 -3.85 -38.14
CA PRO A 578 22.12 -3.08 -38.23
C PRO A 578 21.96 -1.69 -38.86
N ASP A 579 21.01 -1.54 -39.79
CA ASP A 579 20.71 -0.29 -40.50
C ASP A 579 19.84 0.70 -39.68
N HIS A 580 19.32 0.27 -38.52
CA HIS A 580 18.46 1.13 -37.70
C HIS A 580 19.29 2.24 -37.02
N PRO A 581 18.87 3.52 -37.05
CA PRO A 581 19.68 4.65 -36.56
C PRO A 581 20.03 4.58 -35.07
N ASP A 582 19.27 3.81 -34.28
CA ASP A 582 19.53 3.62 -32.85
C ASP A 582 20.36 2.36 -32.53
N HIS A 583 20.59 1.47 -33.50
CA HIS A 583 21.32 0.21 -33.29
C HIS A 583 22.75 0.46 -32.82
N ASN A 584 23.48 1.39 -33.47
CA ASN A 584 24.84 1.75 -33.08
C ASN A 584 24.89 2.32 -31.66
N ASN A 585 23.98 3.22 -31.30
CA ASN A 585 23.95 3.83 -29.96
C ASN A 585 23.64 2.78 -28.87
N CYS A 586 22.68 1.89 -29.12
CA CYS A 586 22.38 0.78 -28.21
C CYS A 586 23.56 -0.18 -28.04
N ARG A 587 24.31 -0.45 -29.11
CA ARG A 587 25.49 -1.33 -29.07
C ARG A 587 26.66 -0.72 -28.29
N GLU A 588 26.98 0.55 -28.51
CA GLU A 588 28.02 1.20 -27.71
C GLU A 588 27.57 1.40 -26.25
N ALA A 589 26.29 1.69 -26.00
CA ALA A 589 25.75 1.73 -24.63
C ALA A 589 25.84 0.37 -23.93
N LEU A 590 25.57 -0.73 -24.68
CA LEU A 590 25.72 -2.10 -24.20
C LEU A 590 27.18 -2.40 -23.85
N LYS A 591 28.13 -1.96 -24.68
CA LYS A 591 29.57 -2.14 -24.44
C LYS A 591 30.04 -1.43 -23.16
N GLU A 592 29.66 -0.18 -22.94
CA GLU A 592 30.02 0.56 -21.72
C GLU A 592 29.46 -0.10 -20.45
N VAL A 593 28.19 -0.54 -20.46
CA VAL A 593 27.62 -1.24 -19.30
C VAL A 593 28.17 -2.66 -19.14
N ALA A 594 28.51 -3.36 -20.24
CA ALA A 594 29.19 -4.65 -20.18
C ALA A 594 30.56 -4.54 -19.50
N GLU A 595 31.33 -3.48 -19.79
CA GLU A 595 32.61 -3.21 -19.13
C GLU A 595 32.42 -2.98 -17.61
N MET A 596 31.49 -2.10 -17.23
CA MET A 596 31.17 -1.85 -15.80
C MET A 596 30.69 -3.11 -15.07
N THR A 597 29.81 -3.90 -15.70
CA THR A 597 29.28 -5.14 -15.09
C THR A 597 30.37 -6.19 -14.91
N ASN A 598 31.24 -6.40 -15.90
CA ASN A 598 32.38 -7.30 -15.81
C ASN A 598 33.35 -6.88 -14.69
N GLN A 599 33.59 -5.58 -14.51
CA GLN A 599 34.43 -5.05 -13.43
C GLN A 599 33.82 -5.28 -12.03
N LEU A 600 32.49 -5.22 -11.90
CA LEU A 600 31.78 -5.30 -10.62
C LEU A 600 31.26 -6.71 -10.27
N GLN A 601 31.29 -7.67 -11.21
CA GLN A 601 30.68 -9.00 -11.06
C GLN A 601 31.14 -9.75 -9.80
N SER A 602 32.45 -9.78 -9.53
CA SER A 602 33.01 -10.46 -8.34
C SER A 602 32.60 -9.79 -7.02
N SER A 603 32.41 -8.46 -7.04
CA SER A 603 31.92 -7.71 -5.89
C SER A 603 30.43 -7.95 -5.67
N LEU A 604 29.63 -8.08 -6.73
CA LEU A 604 28.21 -8.44 -6.63
C LEU A 604 28.02 -9.82 -6.00
N ILE A 605 28.73 -10.84 -6.49
CA ILE A 605 28.64 -12.22 -5.95
C ILE A 605 28.99 -12.24 -4.45
N ARG A 606 30.07 -11.55 -4.06
CA ARG A 606 30.48 -11.44 -2.65
C ARG A 606 29.43 -10.73 -1.79
N LEU A 607 28.86 -9.63 -2.29
CA LEU A 607 27.81 -8.86 -1.63
C LEU A 607 26.50 -9.65 -1.46
N GLU A 608 26.06 -10.37 -2.50
CA GLU A 608 24.85 -11.19 -2.46
C GLU A 608 24.99 -12.33 -1.45
N ASN A 609 26.13 -13.05 -1.46
CA ASN A 609 26.42 -14.07 -0.46
C ASN A 609 26.49 -13.49 0.96
N PHE A 610 27.24 -12.40 1.17
CA PHE A 610 27.35 -11.77 2.49
C PHE A 610 26.00 -11.26 3.01
N GLN A 611 25.16 -10.69 2.15
CA GLN A 611 23.80 -10.27 2.52
C GLN A 611 22.97 -11.48 2.97
N LYS A 612 23.01 -12.58 2.23
CA LYS A 612 22.24 -13.79 2.54
C LYS A 612 22.71 -14.45 3.84
N LEU A 613 24.02 -14.60 4.05
CA LEU A 613 24.58 -15.11 5.31
C LEU A 613 24.24 -14.21 6.50
N SER A 614 24.25 -12.88 6.32
CA SER A 614 23.89 -11.93 7.37
C SER A 614 22.39 -11.98 7.69
N GLU A 615 21.52 -12.16 6.70
CA GLU A 615 20.08 -12.37 6.91
C GLU A 615 19.82 -13.67 7.71
N LEU A 616 20.43 -14.79 7.29
CA LEU A 616 20.31 -16.07 7.97
C LEU A 616 20.85 -16.04 9.41
N GLN A 617 21.95 -15.32 9.66
CA GLN A 617 22.51 -15.13 11.01
C GLN A 617 21.54 -14.41 11.97
N ARG A 618 20.61 -13.61 11.47
CA ARG A 618 19.59 -12.91 12.28
C ARG A 618 18.32 -13.73 12.48
N ASP A 619 18.01 -14.61 11.54
CA ASP A 619 16.74 -15.37 11.51
C ASP A 619 16.87 -16.78 12.11
N LEU A 620 18.10 -17.26 12.32
CA LEU A 620 18.43 -18.52 13.00
C LEU A 620 18.86 -18.32 14.45
N ILE A 621 18.36 -19.17 15.35
CA ILE A 621 18.72 -19.22 16.79
C ILE A 621 19.62 -20.43 17.04
N GLY A 622 20.65 -20.28 17.87
CA GLY A 622 21.55 -21.38 18.26
C GLY A 622 22.71 -21.63 17.30
N ILE A 623 22.99 -20.68 16.40
CA ILE A 623 24.19 -20.64 15.56
C ILE A 623 24.82 -19.25 15.61
N GLU A 624 26.13 -19.20 15.77
CA GLU A 624 26.94 -17.97 15.72
C GLU A 624 27.98 -18.09 14.62
N ASN A 625 28.51 -16.95 14.17
CA ASN A 625 29.57 -16.87 13.15
C ASN A 625 29.23 -17.57 11.83
N LEU A 626 27.95 -17.51 11.41
CA LEU A 626 27.50 -18.00 10.11
C LEU A 626 28.15 -17.19 8.97
N THR A 627 28.29 -15.88 9.16
CA THR A 627 29.10 -14.96 8.34
C THR A 627 30.61 -15.22 8.52
N ALA A 628 31.11 -16.32 7.96
CA ALA A 628 32.53 -16.69 7.98
C ALA A 628 33.22 -16.43 6.63
N PRO A 629 34.52 -16.08 6.60
CA PRO A 629 35.27 -15.98 5.34
C PRO A 629 35.27 -17.31 4.58
N GLY A 630 35.00 -17.26 3.27
CA GLY A 630 34.98 -18.45 2.40
C GLY A 630 33.74 -19.35 2.51
N ARG A 631 32.82 -19.08 3.46
CA ARG A 631 31.51 -19.76 3.47
C ARG A 631 30.62 -19.14 2.40
N GLU A 632 29.95 -20.00 1.63
CA GLU A 632 28.96 -19.61 0.63
C GLU A 632 27.61 -20.25 0.94
N PHE A 633 26.53 -19.51 0.74
CA PHE A 633 25.16 -20.04 0.79
C PHE A 633 24.84 -20.77 -0.52
N ILE A 634 24.27 -21.97 -0.42
CA ILE A 634 23.95 -22.82 -1.58
C ILE A 634 22.44 -22.98 -1.72
N ARG A 635 21.75 -23.48 -0.68
CA ARG A 635 20.29 -23.73 -0.69
C ARG A 635 19.66 -23.59 0.69
N GLU A 636 18.47 -23.00 0.76
CA GLU A 636 17.56 -23.11 1.90
C GLU A 636 16.30 -23.85 1.48
N GLY A 637 15.71 -24.65 2.37
CA GLY A 637 14.43 -25.27 2.07
C GLY A 637 13.92 -26.22 3.12
N CYS A 638 12.77 -26.80 2.82
CA CYS A 638 12.04 -27.66 3.73
C CYS A 638 12.08 -29.13 3.27
N LEU A 639 12.56 -30.01 4.15
CA LEU A 639 12.52 -31.47 3.97
C LEU A 639 11.91 -32.14 5.22
N TYR A 640 11.59 -33.42 5.12
CA TYR A 640 11.07 -34.23 6.21
C TYR A 640 12.16 -35.18 6.74
N LYS A 641 12.71 -34.91 7.93
CA LYS A 641 13.63 -35.83 8.62
C LYS A 641 12.84 -37.04 9.12
N LEU A 642 13.29 -38.25 8.83
CA LEU A 642 12.73 -39.47 9.41
C LEU A 642 13.18 -39.60 10.89
N THR A 643 12.25 -39.98 11.77
CA THR A 643 12.49 -40.13 13.20
C THR A 643 11.72 -41.34 13.75
N LYS A 644 11.99 -41.76 15.00
CA LYS A 644 11.16 -42.77 15.71
C LYS A 644 9.66 -42.43 15.72
N LYS A 645 9.31 -41.14 15.64
CA LYS A 645 7.93 -40.62 15.63
C LYS A 645 7.40 -40.41 14.19
N GLY A 646 8.04 -41.02 13.18
CA GLY A 646 7.74 -40.85 11.75
C GLY A 646 8.43 -39.65 11.11
N LEU A 647 7.98 -39.27 9.91
CA LEU A 647 8.47 -38.12 9.16
C LEU A 647 8.14 -36.80 9.88
N GLN A 648 9.15 -35.96 10.10
CA GLN A 648 8.97 -34.64 10.69
C GLN A 648 9.56 -33.54 9.82
N GLN A 649 8.74 -32.55 9.49
CA GLN A 649 9.15 -31.35 8.78
C GLN A 649 10.26 -30.60 9.53
N ARG A 650 11.32 -30.19 8.82
CA ARG A 650 12.46 -29.38 9.28
C ARG A 650 12.91 -28.42 8.17
N MET A 651 13.46 -27.27 8.54
CA MET A 651 14.24 -26.46 7.61
C MET A 651 15.67 -27.01 7.53
N PHE A 652 16.24 -26.98 6.33
CA PHE A 652 17.61 -27.32 6.01
C PHE A 652 18.26 -26.13 5.30
N PHE A 653 19.55 -25.91 5.58
CA PHE A 653 20.37 -24.85 5.00
C PHE A 653 21.73 -25.43 4.61
N LEU A 654 21.98 -25.51 3.30
CA LEU A 654 23.23 -25.98 2.73
C LEU A 654 24.16 -24.79 2.47
N PHE A 655 25.38 -24.90 2.98
CA PHE A 655 26.50 -24.00 2.77
C PHE A 655 27.66 -24.76 2.13
N SER A 656 28.68 -24.06 1.62
CA SER A 656 29.85 -24.67 0.98
C SER A 656 30.66 -25.61 1.89
N ASP A 657 30.54 -25.48 3.22
CA ASP A 657 31.28 -26.27 4.22
C ASP A 657 30.42 -27.22 5.06
N GLN A 658 29.12 -26.95 5.20
CA GLN A 658 28.22 -27.66 6.11
C GLN A 658 26.74 -27.64 5.70
N LEU A 659 26.00 -28.65 6.14
CA LEU A 659 24.55 -28.71 6.11
C LEU A 659 23.97 -28.49 7.52
N LEU A 660 23.21 -27.41 7.72
CA LEU A 660 22.49 -27.14 8.96
C LEU A 660 21.04 -27.62 8.86
N TYR A 661 20.46 -28.07 9.98
CA TYR A 661 19.03 -28.35 10.06
C TYR A 661 18.42 -27.99 11.43
N THR A 662 17.11 -27.70 11.43
CA THR A 662 16.43 -27.07 12.57
C THR A 662 15.80 -28.07 13.54
N SER A 663 15.31 -27.53 14.65
CA SER A 663 14.30 -28.17 15.51
C SER A 663 12.93 -28.20 14.82
N LYS A 664 11.95 -28.85 15.45
CA LYS A 664 10.57 -28.90 14.96
C LYS A 664 9.89 -27.53 15.08
N GLY A 665 9.33 -27.03 13.98
CA GLY A 665 8.50 -25.83 13.99
C GLY A 665 9.28 -24.51 14.05
N VAL A 666 8.53 -23.43 14.28
CA VAL A 666 9.04 -22.06 14.41
C VAL A 666 8.85 -21.63 15.86
N THR A 667 9.80 -20.85 16.40
CA THR A 667 9.72 -20.28 17.75
C THR A 667 8.64 -19.19 17.85
N ALA A 668 8.27 -18.80 19.07
CA ALA A 668 7.29 -17.75 19.32
C ALA A 668 7.69 -16.37 18.74
N THR A 669 8.98 -16.11 18.52
CA THR A 669 9.49 -14.90 17.86
C THR A 669 9.51 -15.01 16.34
N ASN A 670 8.94 -16.07 15.76
CA ASN A 670 8.95 -16.35 14.33
C ASN A 670 10.39 -16.47 13.76
N GLN A 671 11.24 -17.20 14.48
CA GLN A 671 12.62 -17.58 14.09
C GLN A 671 12.81 -19.11 14.19
N PHE A 672 13.83 -19.65 13.54
CA PHE A 672 14.10 -21.09 13.56
C PHE A 672 15.30 -21.44 14.44
N LYS A 673 15.12 -22.40 15.37
CA LYS A 673 16.21 -22.91 16.23
C LYS A 673 16.98 -24.02 15.50
N VAL A 674 18.30 -23.86 15.33
CA VAL A 674 19.19 -24.90 14.80
C VAL A 674 19.23 -26.07 15.78
N HIS A 675 19.21 -27.30 15.26
CA HIS A 675 19.28 -28.54 16.05
C HIS A 675 20.56 -29.32 15.76
N GLY A 676 20.99 -29.38 14.49
CA GLY A 676 22.16 -30.12 14.08
C GLY A 676 22.91 -29.43 12.94
N GLN A 677 24.20 -29.74 12.88
CA GLN A 677 25.15 -29.28 11.87
C GLN A 677 25.90 -30.53 11.38
N LEU A 678 26.02 -30.71 10.07
CA LEU A 678 26.70 -31.84 9.45
C LEU A 678 27.80 -31.30 8.54
N PRO A 679 29.09 -31.54 8.84
CA PRO A 679 30.18 -31.20 7.91
C PRO A 679 29.99 -31.93 6.59
N LEU A 680 30.29 -31.24 5.47
CA LEU A 680 30.25 -31.86 4.13
C LEU A 680 31.48 -32.72 3.84
N HIS A 681 32.60 -32.51 4.55
CA HIS A 681 33.80 -33.31 4.37
C HIS A 681 33.54 -34.78 4.73
N GLY A 682 33.68 -35.68 3.75
CA GLY A 682 33.37 -37.10 3.91
C GLY A 682 31.87 -37.42 3.99
N MET A 683 30.99 -36.49 3.59
CA MET A 683 29.56 -36.78 3.44
C MET A 683 29.29 -37.58 2.16
N ILE A 684 28.40 -38.55 2.25
CA ILE A 684 27.90 -39.38 1.14
C ILE A 684 26.37 -39.29 1.13
N VAL A 685 25.77 -39.26 -0.06
CA VAL A 685 24.32 -39.10 -0.26
C VAL A 685 23.82 -40.19 -1.21
N GLU A 686 22.84 -40.98 -0.77
CA GLU A 686 22.30 -42.12 -1.53
C GLU A 686 20.76 -42.07 -1.60
N GLU A 687 20.18 -42.33 -2.77
CA GLU A 687 18.72 -42.50 -2.91
C GLU A 687 18.26 -43.80 -2.22
N SER A 688 17.30 -43.68 -1.31
CA SER A 688 16.97 -44.75 -0.34
C SER A 688 15.48 -45.11 -0.32
N GLU A 689 14.72 -44.78 -1.37
CA GLU A 689 13.26 -45.00 -1.46
C GLU A 689 12.86 -46.46 -1.14
N ASN A 690 13.63 -47.42 -1.65
CA ASN A 690 13.37 -48.86 -1.50
C ASN A 690 13.66 -49.39 -0.08
N GLU A 691 14.68 -48.84 0.59
CA GLU A 691 15.13 -49.32 1.90
C GLU A 691 14.16 -48.93 3.02
N TRP A 692 13.70 -47.68 2.98
CA TRP A 692 12.84 -47.12 4.02
C TRP A 692 11.35 -47.18 3.67
N SER A 693 11.00 -47.59 2.45
CA SER A 693 9.62 -47.55 1.91
C SER A 693 8.97 -46.17 2.02
N VAL A 694 9.77 -45.11 1.99
CA VAL A 694 9.33 -43.71 2.01
C VAL A 694 9.56 -43.11 0.62
N PRO A 695 8.54 -42.53 -0.04
CA PRO A 695 8.72 -41.90 -1.34
C PRO A 695 9.60 -40.66 -1.22
N HIS A 696 10.46 -40.47 -2.21
CA HIS A 696 11.34 -39.31 -2.39
C HIS A 696 12.31 -39.10 -1.23
N CYS A 697 12.80 -40.21 -0.65
CA CYS A 697 13.78 -40.20 0.42
C CYS A 697 15.18 -40.58 -0.02
N PHE A 698 16.14 -40.01 0.68
CA PHE A 698 17.56 -40.24 0.53
C PHE A 698 18.24 -40.24 1.90
N THR A 699 19.30 -41.02 2.03
CA THR A 699 20.13 -41.10 3.23
C THR A 699 21.34 -40.18 3.06
N ILE A 700 21.61 -39.38 4.09
CA ILE A 700 22.80 -38.55 4.21
C ILE A 700 23.68 -39.17 5.29
N TYR A 701 24.81 -39.73 4.88
CA TYR A 701 25.86 -40.23 5.76
C TYR A 701 26.88 -39.10 5.95
N SER A 702 27.06 -38.61 7.17
CA SER A 702 28.15 -37.70 7.53
C SER A 702 29.02 -38.38 8.57
N ALA A 703 30.30 -38.03 8.64
CA ALA A 703 31.29 -38.63 9.55
C ALA A 703 30.88 -38.64 11.05
N GLN A 704 29.89 -37.83 11.44
CA GLN A 704 29.38 -37.75 12.81
C GLN A 704 27.99 -38.36 13.00
N ARG A 705 27.15 -38.42 11.95
CA ARG A 705 25.74 -38.84 12.01
C ARG A 705 25.21 -39.26 10.64
N THR A 706 24.33 -40.26 10.64
CA THR A 706 23.48 -40.61 9.50
C THR A 706 22.07 -40.06 9.72
N ILE A 707 21.49 -39.41 8.71
CA ILE A 707 20.07 -38.99 8.73
C ILE A 707 19.37 -39.40 7.44
N VAL A 708 18.14 -39.86 7.55
CA VAL A 708 17.26 -40.13 6.39
C VAL A 708 16.29 -38.95 6.26
N VAL A 709 16.16 -38.42 5.05
CA VAL A 709 15.32 -37.25 4.74
C VAL A 709 14.45 -37.53 3.51
N ALA A 710 13.24 -36.99 3.49
CA ALA A 710 12.32 -37.08 2.36
C ALA A 710 11.93 -35.69 1.84
N ALA A 711 11.92 -35.54 0.51
CA ALA A 711 11.51 -34.33 -0.18
C ALA A 711 9.99 -34.31 -0.43
N SER A 712 9.45 -33.15 -0.82
CA SER A 712 8.03 -32.99 -1.16
C SER A 712 7.66 -33.53 -2.55
N SER A 713 8.65 -33.77 -3.41
CA SER A 713 8.50 -34.36 -4.74
C SER A 713 9.85 -34.90 -5.23
N LYS A 714 9.84 -35.78 -6.25
CA LYS A 714 11.06 -36.25 -6.92
C LYS A 714 11.92 -35.11 -7.50
N VAL A 715 11.30 -34.01 -7.95
CA VAL A 715 12.03 -32.83 -8.45
C VAL A 715 12.78 -32.11 -7.33
N GLU A 716 12.15 -31.90 -6.17
CA GLU A 716 12.85 -31.32 -5.02
C GLU A 716 13.92 -32.27 -4.48
N MET A 717 13.71 -33.60 -4.51
CA MET A 717 14.74 -34.58 -4.16
C MET A 717 15.99 -34.42 -5.05
N GLY A 718 15.79 -34.41 -6.38
CA GLY A 718 16.87 -34.26 -7.35
C GLY A 718 17.71 -33.01 -7.10
N LYS A 719 17.07 -31.84 -6.89
CA LYS A 719 17.77 -30.57 -6.58
C LYS A 719 18.66 -30.66 -5.33
N TRP A 720 18.20 -31.31 -4.27
CA TRP A 720 18.98 -31.44 -3.03
C TRP A 720 20.16 -32.40 -3.21
N ILE A 721 19.96 -33.51 -3.92
CA ILE A 721 21.03 -34.49 -4.19
C ILE A 721 22.08 -33.89 -5.15
N GLU A 722 21.65 -33.16 -6.18
CA GLU A 722 22.54 -32.47 -7.14
C GLU A 722 23.45 -31.45 -6.44
N ASP A 723 22.87 -30.53 -5.64
CA ASP A 723 23.66 -29.54 -4.90
C ASP A 723 24.59 -30.16 -3.86
N LEU A 724 24.16 -31.23 -3.16
CA LEU A 724 25.03 -31.94 -2.21
C LEU A 724 26.21 -32.60 -2.93
N ASN A 725 25.93 -33.40 -3.97
CA ASN A 725 26.96 -34.11 -4.74
C ASN A 725 27.94 -33.18 -5.45
N MET A 726 27.52 -31.96 -5.84
CA MET A 726 28.41 -30.94 -6.41
C MET A 726 29.49 -30.49 -5.40
N LEU A 727 29.15 -30.45 -4.11
CA LEU A 727 30.06 -30.05 -3.02
C LEU A 727 30.83 -31.24 -2.43
N THR A 728 30.29 -32.45 -2.57
CA THR A 728 30.87 -33.70 -2.05
C THR A 728 31.14 -34.69 -3.18
N PRO A 729 32.09 -34.39 -4.10
CA PRO A 729 32.43 -35.32 -5.17
C PRO A 729 32.97 -36.63 -4.58
N PRO A 730 32.68 -37.78 -5.20
CA PRO A 730 33.15 -39.07 -4.70
C PRO A 730 34.69 -39.09 -4.66
N PRO A 731 35.30 -39.75 -3.66
CA PRO A 731 36.75 -39.94 -3.64
C PRO A 731 37.21 -40.68 -4.90
N PRO A 732 38.43 -40.41 -5.41
CA PRO A 732 38.96 -41.12 -6.57
C PRO A 732 38.97 -42.63 -6.31
N PRO A 733 38.73 -43.48 -7.33
CA PRO A 733 38.61 -44.91 -7.16
C PRO A 733 39.95 -45.55 -6.77
N CYS A 734 40.19 -45.67 -5.47
CA CYS A 734 41.21 -46.56 -4.92
C CYS A 734 40.70 -48.01 -4.91
N PRO A 735 41.59 -49.03 -4.98
CA PRO A 735 41.16 -50.41 -5.21
C PRO A 735 40.45 -51.00 -3.99
N SER A 736 39.19 -51.41 -4.18
CA SER A 736 38.41 -52.38 -3.39
C SER A 736 38.74 -52.52 -1.88
N PRO A 737 37.88 -52.02 -0.96
CA PRO A 737 37.95 -52.45 0.43
C PRO A 737 37.54 -53.94 0.56
N PRO A 738 38.07 -54.66 1.57
CA PRO A 738 37.80 -56.08 1.73
C PRO A 738 36.38 -56.34 2.23
N SER A 739 35.81 -57.46 1.82
CA SER A 739 34.52 -57.95 2.32
C SER A 739 34.62 -58.40 3.78
N SER A 740 33.87 -57.78 4.70
CA SER A 740 33.02 -58.44 5.73
C SER A 740 32.59 -57.52 6.88
N GLY A 741 31.31 -57.59 7.24
CA GLY A 741 30.84 -57.56 8.64
C GLY A 741 30.85 -56.25 9.43
N SER A 742 29.72 -55.55 9.43
CA SER A 742 29.05 -55.09 10.67
C SER A 742 27.61 -54.65 10.36
N SER A 743 26.69 -54.88 11.29
CA SER A 743 25.34 -54.32 11.26
C SER A 743 25.36 -53.02 12.05
N ASP A 744 25.77 -51.92 11.43
CA ASP A 744 25.79 -50.62 12.09
C ASP A 744 24.34 -50.10 12.24
N GLU A 745 23.81 -50.20 13.45
CA GLU A 745 22.50 -49.63 13.77
C GLU A 745 22.50 -48.13 13.50
N VAL A 746 21.53 -47.68 12.69
CA VAL A 746 21.19 -46.26 12.59
C VAL A 746 20.81 -45.79 14.00
N SER A 747 21.70 -45.04 14.64
CA SER A 747 21.48 -44.49 15.98
C SER A 747 20.33 -43.50 15.95
N LEU A 748 19.13 -44.01 16.20
CA LEU A 748 17.92 -43.23 16.36
C LEU A 748 18.00 -42.52 17.72
N ASP A 749 18.55 -41.31 17.72
CA ASP A 749 18.76 -40.46 18.90
C ASP A 749 17.52 -40.40 19.83
N GLN A 750 17.78 -40.41 21.14
CA GLN A 750 16.76 -40.19 22.17
C GLN A 750 16.64 -38.68 22.45
N GLU A 751 15.82 -37.99 21.66
CA GLU A 751 15.51 -36.56 21.89
C GLU A 751 14.85 -36.38 23.28
N SER A 752 15.43 -35.52 24.14
CA SER A 752 14.95 -35.26 25.50
C SER A 752 13.59 -34.56 25.53
N GLU A 753 12.71 -34.95 26.46
CA GLU A 753 11.30 -34.52 26.50
C GLU A 753 11.05 -33.16 27.19
N ASP A 754 11.91 -32.17 26.96
CA ASP A 754 11.77 -30.80 27.50
C ASP A 754 11.39 -29.79 26.41
N ASP A 755 10.13 -29.84 25.95
CA ASP A 755 9.37 -28.70 25.37
C ASP A 755 7.86 -29.01 25.22
N MET A 756 7.28 -29.71 26.21
CA MET A 756 5.88 -30.15 26.20
C MET A 756 4.90 -29.04 26.63
N SER A 757 4.84 -27.93 25.88
CA SER A 757 3.78 -26.91 26.08
C SER A 757 3.37 -26.09 24.84
N SER A 758 3.67 -26.53 23.61
CA SER A 758 3.09 -25.91 22.39
C SER A 758 1.62 -26.31 22.17
N SER A 759 0.74 -25.87 23.08
CA SER A 759 -0.70 -26.08 22.98
C SER A 759 -1.23 -25.54 21.65
N ARG A 760 -2.01 -26.37 20.93
CA ARG A 760 -2.88 -25.94 19.83
C ARG A 760 -4.00 -25.03 20.37
N ASN A 761 -3.67 -23.78 20.72
CA ASN A 761 -4.58 -22.65 20.89
C ASN A 761 -3.79 -21.38 21.24
N SER A 762 -3.33 -20.64 20.24
CA SER A 762 -3.23 -19.19 20.32
C SER A 762 -3.43 -18.62 18.92
N LEU A 763 -4.51 -17.87 18.77
CA LEU A 763 -4.77 -17.02 17.61
C LEU A 763 -4.68 -15.56 18.08
N ASP A 764 -3.68 -15.29 18.93
CA ASP A 764 -3.45 -13.98 19.51
C ASP A 764 -2.97 -12.97 18.49
N LYS A 765 -3.42 -11.74 18.71
CA LYS A 765 -3.13 -10.60 17.87
C LYS A 765 -1.81 -9.97 18.30
N GLN A 766 -0.70 -10.45 17.76
CA GLN A 766 0.51 -9.63 17.65
C GLN A 766 0.88 -9.47 16.18
N THR A 767 0.51 -8.32 15.62
CA THR A 767 0.89 -7.88 14.28
C THR A 767 2.28 -7.25 14.31
N HIS A 768 3.32 -8.09 14.35
CA HIS A 768 4.66 -7.66 13.97
C HIS A 768 4.83 -7.86 12.47
N HIS A 769 4.81 -6.75 11.73
CA HIS A 769 4.93 -6.71 10.27
C HIS A 769 6.38 -6.93 9.80
N ARG A 770 7.01 -8.06 10.13
CA ARG A 770 8.10 -8.56 9.28
C ARG A 770 7.44 -9.23 8.08
N ALA A 771 7.85 -8.87 6.86
CA ALA A 771 7.39 -9.60 5.68
C ALA A 771 7.86 -11.06 5.79
N ASN A 772 7.00 -12.03 5.44
CA ASN A 772 7.38 -13.44 5.46
C ASN A 772 8.57 -13.65 4.50
N SER A 773 9.78 -13.83 5.04
CA SER A 773 10.99 -14.02 4.24
C SER A 773 10.94 -15.33 3.45
N THR A 774 11.83 -15.47 2.46
CA THR A 774 11.88 -16.64 1.56
C THR A 774 11.91 -17.95 2.34
N MET A 775 12.74 -18.04 3.38
CA MET A 775 12.76 -19.11 4.41
C MET A 775 11.37 -19.51 4.94
N HIS A 776 10.53 -18.54 5.33
CA HIS A 776 9.17 -18.79 5.84
C HIS A 776 8.22 -19.29 4.75
N VAL A 777 8.39 -18.80 3.52
CA VAL A 777 7.61 -19.27 2.37
C VAL A 777 8.02 -20.71 2.01
N CYS A 778 9.31 -21.04 2.02
CA CYS A 778 9.84 -22.40 1.86
C CYS A 778 9.25 -23.36 2.90
N TRP A 779 9.27 -22.98 4.18
CA TRP A 779 8.64 -23.73 5.27
C TRP A 779 7.15 -23.97 5.04
N HIS A 780 6.36 -22.93 4.74
CA HIS A 780 4.91 -23.08 4.57
C HIS A 780 4.48 -23.74 3.24
N ARG A 781 5.39 -23.91 2.28
CA ARG A 781 5.10 -24.47 0.95
C ARG A 781 5.86 -25.77 0.64
N ASN A 782 6.70 -26.27 1.55
CA ASN A 782 7.50 -27.49 1.40
C ASN A 782 8.37 -27.46 0.13
N THR A 783 9.15 -26.39 -0.04
CA THR A 783 9.99 -26.14 -1.21
C THR A 783 11.34 -25.57 -0.78
N SER A 784 12.27 -25.45 -1.72
CA SER A 784 13.61 -24.90 -1.55
C SER A 784 13.91 -23.78 -2.54
N VAL A 785 14.91 -22.96 -2.20
CA VAL A 785 15.45 -21.87 -3.02
C VAL A 785 16.97 -21.91 -2.90
N SER A 786 17.67 -21.98 -4.03
CA SER A 786 19.14 -21.90 -4.10
C SER A 786 19.65 -20.47 -4.24
N MET A 787 20.97 -20.30 -4.14
CA MET A 787 21.64 -19.06 -4.52
C MET A 787 21.44 -18.73 -6.00
N SER A 788 21.45 -19.74 -6.88
CA SER A 788 21.15 -19.58 -8.31
C SER A 788 19.71 -19.13 -8.57
N ASP A 789 18.74 -19.62 -7.80
CA ASP A 789 17.35 -19.12 -7.83
C ASP A 789 17.29 -17.63 -7.42
N HIS A 790 18.08 -17.20 -6.42
CA HIS A 790 18.19 -15.79 -6.00
C HIS A 790 18.80 -14.90 -7.09
N SER A 791 19.88 -15.32 -7.75
CA SER A 791 20.47 -14.54 -8.86
C SER A 791 19.53 -14.45 -10.07
N LEU A 792 18.89 -15.56 -10.46
CA LEU A 792 17.87 -15.56 -11.53
C LEU A 792 16.68 -14.66 -11.19
N ALA A 793 16.31 -14.58 -9.91
CA ALA A 793 15.28 -13.68 -9.42
C ALA A 793 15.64 -12.19 -9.52
N VAL A 794 16.93 -11.87 -9.41
CA VAL A 794 17.45 -10.50 -9.58
C VAL A 794 17.43 -10.09 -11.05
N GLU A 795 17.85 -10.95 -11.96
CA GLU A 795 17.81 -10.70 -13.41
C GLU A 795 16.39 -10.44 -13.94
N ASN A 796 15.40 -11.14 -13.38
CA ASN A 796 14.00 -11.09 -13.81
C ASN A 796 13.14 -10.10 -13.01
N GLN A 797 13.75 -9.17 -12.26
CA GLN A 797 13.03 -8.06 -11.63
C GLN A 797 12.24 -7.25 -12.66
N LEU A 798 11.00 -6.89 -12.35
CA LEU A 798 10.12 -6.17 -13.27
C LEU A 798 9.22 -5.19 -12.52
N SER A 799 8.78 -4.13 -13.18
CA SER A 799 7.82 -3.16 -12.60
C SER A 799 6.95 -2.56 -13.68
N GLY A 800 5.69 -2.28 -13.37
CA GLY A 800 4.74 -1.70 -14.33
C GLY A 800 3.29 -1.71 -13.85
N TYR A 801 2.39 -1.20 -14.70
CA TYR A 801 0.96 -1.25 -14.43
C TYR A 801 0.34 -2.54 -14.97
N LEU A 802 -0.37 -3.27 -14.09
CA LEU A 802 -1.23 -4.38 -14.47
C LEU A 802 -2.65 -4.16 -13.94
N LEU A 803 -3.63 -4.77 -14.59
CA LEU A 803 -4.99 -4.92 -14.07
C LEU A 803 -5.11 -6.27 -13.37
N ARG A 804 -5.54 -6.32 -12.11
CA ARG A 804 -5.75 -7.56 -11.34
C ARG A 804 -7.23 -7.86 -11.11
N LYS A 805 -7.63 -9.13 -11.25
CA LYS A 805 -8.97 -9.64 -10.89
C LYS A 805 -8.81 -10.93 -10.06
N PHE A 806 -9.60 -11.07 -9.00
CA PHE A 806 -9.75 -12.34 -8.28
C PHE A 806 -10.86 -13.16 -8.93
N LYS A 807 -10.78 -14.50 -8.88
CA LYS A 807 -11.78 -15.41 -9.49
C LYS A 807 -13.24 -15.04 -9.16
N ASN A 808 -13.53 -14.73 -7.90
CA ASN A 808 -14.88 -14.43 -7.43
C ASN A 808 -15.15 -12.91 -7.28
N SER A 809 -14.42 -12.05 -8.01
CA SER A 809 -14.58 -10.59 -7.95
C SER A 809 -15.10 -10.03 -9.26
N ASN A 810 -16.03 -9.07 -9.20
CA ASN A 810 -16.72 -8.57 -10.40
C ASN A 810 -15.83 -7.64 -11.24
N GLY A 811 -14.97 -6.82 -10.63
CA GLY A 811 -14.16 -5.79 -11.31
C GLY A 811 -12.68 -6.14 -11.52
N TRP A 812 -12.04 -5.41 -12.43
CA TRP A 812 -10.58 -5.37 -12.61
C TRP A 812 -10.00 -4.16 -11.88
N GLN A 813 -8.93 -4.36 -11.10
CA GLN A 813 -8.26 -3.31 -10.33
C GLN A 813 -6.92 -2.95 -10.98
N LYS A 814 -6.75 -1.71 -11.46
CA LYS A 814 -5.45 -1.22 -11.92
C LYS A 814 -4.52 -0.98 -10.73
N LEU A 815 -3.32 -1.57 -10.78
CA LEU A 815 -2.30 -1.49 -9.75
C LEU A 815 -0.93 -1.26 -10.40
N TRP A 816 -0.06 -0.53 -9.71
CA TRP A 816 1.36 -0.62 -9.97
C TRP A 816 1.89 -1.88 -9.28
N VAL A 817 2.61 -2.71 -10.02
CA VAL A 817 3.10 -4.01 -9.56
C VAL A 817 4.61 -4.01 -9.68
N VAL A 818 5.29 -4.29 -8.56
CA VAL A 818 6.73 -4.52 -8.50
C VAL A 818 6.96 -6.00 -8.28
N PHE A 819 7.78 -6.62 -9.11
CA PHE A 819 8.19 -8.02 -9.01
C PHE A 819 9.67 -8.10 -8.61
N THR A 820 9.94 -8.60 -7.42
CA THR A 820 11.29 -8.77 -6.84
C THR A 820 11.23 -9.73 -5.65
N ASN A 821 12.34 -10.39 -5.32
CA ASN A 821 12.49 -11.30 -4.17
C ASN A 821 11.28 -12.24 -3.93
N PHE A 822 11.00 -13.08 -4.92
CA PHE A 822 9.97 -14.14 -4.91
C PHE A 822 8.54 -13.62 -4.71
N CYS A 823 8.28 -12.34 -4.98
CA CYS A 823 7.06 -11.68 -4.54
C CYS A 823 6.55 -10.59 -5.51
N LEU A 824 5.23 -10.50 -5.67
CA LEU A 824 4.55 -9.34 -6.26
C LEU A 824 4.14 -8.37 -5.16
N PHE A 825 4.65 -7.15 -5.21
CA PHE A 825 4.24 -6.04 -4.35
C PHE A 825 3.28 -5.12 -5.11
N PHE A 826 2.12 -4.83 -4.51
CA PHE A 826 1.05 -4.06 -5.14
C PHE A 826 0.97 -2.65 -4.54
N TYR A 827 1.07 -1.65 -5.40
CA TYR A 827 0.92 -0.23 -5.06
C TYR A 827 -0.31 0.33 -5.79
N LYS A 828 -0.94 1.39 -5.25
CA LYS A 828 -2.06 2.07 -5.94
C LYS A 828 -1.54 2.84 -7.14
N THR A 829 -0.41 3.52 -6.98
CA THR A 829 0.29 4.28 -8.01
C THR A 829 1.79 4.05 -7.95
N HIS A 830 2.51 4.41 -9.02
CA HIS A 830 3.98 4.38 -9.05
C HIS A 830 4.64 5.47 -8.17
N GLN A 831 3.85 6.32 -7.50
CA GLN A 831 4.33 7.41 -6.64
C GLN A 831 4.21 7.06 -5.14
N ASP A 832 3.51 5.98 -4.81
CA ASP A 832 3.30 5.54 -3.43
C ASP A 832 4.62 5.01 -2.83
N ASP A 833 4.96 5.40 -1.61
CA ASP A 833 6.23 5.03 -0.96
C ASP A 833 6.26 3.62 -0.34
N PHE A 834 5.10 2.94 -0.25
CA PHE A 834 5.01 1.60 0.35
C PHE A 834 3.87 0.76 -0.27
N PRO A 835 4.01 -0.57 -0.32
CA PRO A 835 3.01 -1.44 -0.92
C PRO A 835 1.74 -1.55 -0.07
N LEU A 836 0.59 -1.66 -0.76
CA LEU A 836 -0.72 -1.98 -0.19
C LEU A 836 -0.80 -3.42 0.30
N ALA A 837 -0.14 -4.33 -0.43
CA ALA A 837 -0.15 -5.76 -0.20
C ALA A 837 1.02 -6.43 -0.94
N SER A 838 1.36 -7.64 -0.53
CA SER A 838 2.36 -8.50 -1.17
C SER A 838 1.78 -9.89 -1.46
N LEU A 839 2.35 -10.59 -2.46
CA LEU A 839 1.98 -11.96 -2.83
C LEU A 839 3.25 -12.77 -3.16
N PRO A 840 3.76 -13.56 -2.20
CA PRO A 840 4.88 -14.46 -2.44
C PRO A 840 4.47 -15.55 -3.44
N LEU A 841 5.30 -15.82 -4.44
CA LEU A 841 4.97 -16.62 -5.61
C LEU A 841 5.49 -18.05 -5.61
N LEU A 842 6.46 -18.45 -4.77
CA LEU A 842 7.02 -19.82 -4.77
C LEU A 842 5.95 -20.92 -4.84
N GLY A 843 5.98 -21.75 -5.88
CA GLY A 843 5.00 -22.82 -6.12
C GLY A 843 3.65 -22.39 -6.73
N TYR A 844 3.44 -21.10 -7.05
CA TYR A 844 2.38 -20.71 -7.98
C TYR A 844 2.71 -21.21 -9.39
N THR A 845 1.69 -21.54 -10.18
CA THR A 845 1.82 -21.79 -11.62
C THR A 845 1.29 -20.61 -12.42
N VAL A 846 1.93 -20.36 -13.57
CA VAL A 846 1.48 -19.41 -14.60
C VAL A 846 0.75 -20.20 -15.68
N SER A 847 -0.44 -19.75 -16.09
CA SER A 847 -1.14 -20.30 -17.25
C SER A 847 -1.99 -19.23 -17.93
N SER A 848 -2.56 -19.54 -19.10
CA SER A 848 -3.69 -18.77 -19.63
C SER A 848 -4.96 -19.05 -18.82
N PRO A 849 -5.97 -18.15 -18.83
CA PRO A 849 -7.33 -18.45 -18.36
C PRO A 849 -7.95 -19.59 -19.17
N GLY A 850 -8.71 -20.46 -18.51
CA GLY A 850 -9.53 -21.48 -19.18
C GLY A 850 -10.96 -21.01 -19.42
N GLU A 851 -11.73 -21.76 -20.21
CA GLU A 851 -13.14 -21.47 -20.50
C GLU A 851 -13.99 -21.29 -19.22
N SER A 852 -13.73 -22.13 -18.21
CA SER A 852 -14.39 -22.11 -16.90
C SER A 852 -14.02 -20.91 -16.00
N ASP A 853 -13.06 -20.08 -16.38
CA ASP A 853 -12.74 -18.83 -15.69
C ASP A 853 -13.58 -17.64 -16.21
N SER A 854 -14.27 -17.78 -17.35
CA SER A 854 -15.13 -16.77 -17.98
C SER A 854 -14.44 -15.41 -18.21
N ILE A 855 -13.20 -15.45 -18.74
CA ILE A 855 -12.42 -14.25 -19.07
C ILE A 855 -12.24 -14.11 -20.58
N HIS A 856 -12.93 -13.13 -21.15
CA HIS A 856 -12.89 -12.81 -22.58
C HIS A 856 -12.09 -11.52 -22.86
N LYS A 857 -10.95 -11.34 -22.18
CA LYS A 857 -10.04 -10.22 -22.40
C LYS A 857 -8.68 -10.73 -22.86
N GLU A 858 -8.10 -10.06 -23.85
CA GLU A 858 -6.74 -10.30 -24.34
C GLU A 858 -5.68 -9.92 -23.32
N TYR A 859 -4.48 -10.50 -23.48
CA TYR A 859 -3.26 -10.23 -22.70
C TYR A 859 -3.42 -10.54 -21.20
N VAL A 860 -4.14 -11.61 -20.87
CA VAL A 860 -4.40 -12.07 -19.50
C VAL A 860 -3.60 -13.33 -19.18
N PHE A 861 -2.82 -13.31 -18.09
CA PHE A 861 -2.26 -14.50 -17.46
C PHE A 861 -2.96 -14.80 -16.12
N LYS A 862 -2.97 -16.07 -15.75
CA LYS A 862 -3.53 -16.65 -14.52
C LYS A 862 -2.38 -17.08 -13.62
N LEU A 863 -2.43 -16.66 -12.36
CA LEU A 863 -1.59 -17.20 -11.29
C LEU A 863 -2.44 -18.09 -10.37
N HIS A 864 -2.03 -19.35 -10.22
CA HIS A 864 -2.77 -20.36 -9.48
C HIS A 864 -1.91 -21.05 -8.42
N PHE A 865 -2.43 -21.18 -7.20
CA PHE A 865 -1.84 -21.97 -6.14
C PHE A 865 -2.92 -22.50 -5.18
N LYS A 866 -3.12 -23.82 -5.15
CA LYS A 866 -4.15 -24.49 -4.33
C LYS A 866 -5.55 -23.87 -4.60
N SER A 867 -6.16 -23.21 -3.63
CA SER A 867 -7.46 -22.52 -3.79
C SER A 867 -7.34 -21.07 -4.26
N HIS A 868 -6.13 -20.51 -4.33
CA HIS A 868 -5.90 -19.12 -4.69
C HIS A 868 -5.72 -18.96 -6.21
N VAL A 869 -6.60 -18.17 -6.82
CA VAL A 869 -6.57 -17.86 -8.26
C VAL A 869 -6.63 -16.35 -8.46
N TYR A 870 -5.64 -15.82 -9.16
CA TYR A 870 -5.55 -14.43 -9.58
C TYR A 870 -5.41 -14.34 -11.09
N PHE A 871 -5.98 -13.30 -11.68
CA PHE A 871 -5.82 -12.98 -13.09
C PHE A 871 -5.20 -11.60 -13.22
N PHE A 872 -4.24 -11.49 -14.13
CA PHE A 872 -3.50 -10.27 -14.41
C PHE A 872 -3.57 -9.97 -15.89
N ARG A 873 -4.00 -8.76 -16.25
CA ARG A 873 -4.04 -8.27 -17.63
C ARG A 873 -2.96 -7.21 -17.83
N ALA A 874 -2.12 -7.42 -18.84
CA ALA A 874 -1.14 -6.44 -19.30
C ALA A 874 -1.76 -5.41 -20.26
N GLU A 875 -1.02 -4.35 -20.55
CA GLU A 875 -1.45 -3.30 -21.48
C GLU A 875 -1.13 -3.57 -22.96
N SER A 876 -0.26 -4.54 -23.24
CA SER A 876 0.14 -4.95 -24.60
C SER A 876 0.62 -6.39 -24.62
N GLU A 877 0.64 -6.98 -25.82
CA GLU A 877 1.20 -8.30 -26.11
C GLU A 877 2.62 -8.46 -25.55
N TYR A 878 3.54 -7.57 -25.94
CA TYR A 878 4.91 -7.59 -25.43
C TYR A 878 4.99 -7.58 -23.90
N THR A 879 4.13 -6.78 -23.25
CA THR A 879 4.12 -6.70 -21.78
C THR A 879 3.57 -7.99 -21.18
N PHE A 880 2.57 -8.61 -21.80
CA PHE A 880 2.03 -9.90 -21.40
C PHE A 880 3.05 -11.04 -21.55
N GLU A 881 3.73 -11.13 -22.70
CA GLU A 881 4.84 -12.06 -22.93
C GLU A 881 5.93 -11.85 -21.87
N ARG A 882 6.43 -10.62 -21.73
CA ARG A 882 7.51 -10.27 -20.79
C ARG A 882 7.18 -10.62 -19.34
N TYR A 883 5.98 -10.31 -18.86
CA TYR A 883 5.57 -10.71 -17.50
C TYR A 883 5.43 -12.22 -17.37
N SER A 884 4.85 -12.91 -18.36
CA SER A 884 4.67 -14.36 -18.34
C SER A 884 6.02 -15.08 -18.36
N ASP A 885 6.94 -14.68 -19.24
CA ASP A 885 8.30 -15.22 -19.35
C ASP A 885 9.11 -15.02 -18.05
N CYS A 886 9.06 -13.81 -17.48
CA CYS A 886 9.66 -13.56 -16.16
C CYS A 886 9.13 -14.56 -15.15
N LEU A 887 7.81 -14.66 -15.01
CA LEU A 887 7.17 -15.49 -13.99
C LEU A 887 7.36 -17.00 -14.24
N ILE A 888 7.45 -17.45 -15.49
CA ILE A 888 7.67 -18.86 -15.84
C ILE A 888 9.11 -19.27 -15.53
N ARG A 889 10.12 -18.51 -15.98
CA ARG A 889 11.54 -18.78 -15.65
C ARG A 889 11.77 -18.84 -14.14
N TYR A 890 10.99 -18.06 -13.41
CA TYR A 890 11.04 -17.90 -11.97
C TYR A 890 10.35 -19.04 -11.17
N LEU A 891 9.23 -19.55 -11.69
CA LEU A 891 8.36 -20.50 -10.97
C LEU A 891 8.53 -21.94 -11.42
N THR A 892 9.11 -22.11 -12.59
CA THR A 892 9.70 -23.36 -13.07
C THR A 892 11.17 -23.08 -13.37
N PRO A 893 12.07 -23.18 -12.37
CA PRO A 893 13.49 -23.32 -12.63
C PRO A 893 13.68 -24.59 -13.44
N SER A 894 13.90 -24.44 -14.74
CA SER A 894 14.17 -25.56 -15.62
C SER A 894 15.51 -26.18 -15.24
N ASN A 895 15.55 -27.50 -15.09
CA ASN A 895 16.79 -28.22 -15.30
C ASN A 895 17.30 -27.84 -16.71
N ASN A 896 18.59 -27.49 -16.79
CA ASN A 896 19.45 -27.27 -17.97
C ASN A 896 20.00 -25.85 -18.10
N ALA A 897 21.27 -25.71 -17.72
CA ALA A 897 22.19 -24.83 -18.43
C ALA A 897 22.46 -25.40 -19.83
N SER A 898 21.65 -25.04 -20.83
CA SER A 898 21.99 -25.15 -22.26
C SER A 898 20.94 -24.45 -23.15
N LEU A 899 21.18 -23.17 -23.44
CA LEU A 899 20.65 -22.44 -24.61
C LEU A 899 21.54 -21.24 -24.94
#